data_AF-A0A9P9TIT2-F1
#
_entry.id   AF-A0A9P9TIT2-F1
#
_cell.length_a   1.000
_cell.length_b   1.000
_cell.length_c   1.000
_cell.angle_alpha   90.00
_cell.angle_beta   90.00
_cell.angle_gamma   90.00
#
_symmetry.space_group_name_H-M   'P 1'
#
loop_
_entity.id
_entity.type
_entity.pdbx_description
1 polymer ?
#
loop_
_entity_poly.entity_id
_entity_poly.type
_entity_poly.pdbx_seq_one_letter_code
_entity_poly.pdbx_strand_id
1 'polypeptide(L)'
;MRTFIFASLASLAAIKSAQAHPAHNHHKLSRRGIDLDDYRMKVPVSYTNAKEVGSDASISSLTRRGTAEDTASELVKKIVPGATFRVADNYVGSNGVSHIYFKQTVNGLDVDSSSFNVNVGRDGTVFSFGNSFYTGDIQAAPSKTKRDTIEPVAALRSAISILGLPVSAASATAEPKDAADTYAIKQATGAVSEPEARLVYVQTAEGKLALTWRIETDVLSNWLLTYVDAVDGSQVHAVVDYSADASYQVYPWGINDPTEGERVIVVDPFDKGSSEFGWHSDGKTMYTTTRGNNGIAQDNWANKSASEYYNLPRPVSADLKFHYPYSVNETDFQSYANASVTQLFYTANVYHDLLHKLGFNEKAGNFEINNNNEGGIGNDFVFLNAQDGSAFNNANFATPPDGQAARMRMYMWNNTYPYRDCSFEAGVVIHEYTHGLSNRLTGGPQNSNCLNVLEAGGMGEGWSDFYATAIRLKPGDTRATDYAMGAWVDGSSAGIRNFLYSTDLNTNPQTYKYVEPYTKVHPIGNIWASMLYEVLWNLIDKHGKNDAGVPDFDAEGLPTDGKYLAMKIVMEGMALQPCNPTFVSARDAIVDADKILTGGENACEIWKGFAKRGLGKDAKYALPARTESFDLPEGVC
;
A
#
# COMPACT_ATOMS: atom_id res chain seq x y z
N MET A 1 53.29 -40.92 4.16
CA MET A 1 53.26 -40.32 5.51
C MET A 1 51.78 -40.11 5.84
N ARG A 2 51.14 -41.06 6.53
CA ARG A 2 50.72 -40.99 7.96
C ARG A 2 49.74 -39.82 8.19
N THR A 3 48.48 -39.93 8.64
CA THR A 3 47.69 -40.92 9.42
C THR A 3 46.23 -40.37 9.44
N PHE A 4 45.13 -41.11 9.18
CA PHE A 4 44.25 -41.84 10.14
C PHE A 4 43.77 -40.97 11.35
N ILE A 5 42.56 -41.00 11.95
CA ILE A 5 41.40 -41.94 12.06
C ILE A 5 40.34 -41.31 13.01
N PHE A 6 39.03 -41.53 12.75
CA PHE A 6 37.87 -41.73 13.68
C PHE A 6 37.47 -40.60 14.69
N ALA A 7 36.27 -40.55 15.30
CA ALA A 7 34.93 -41.11 15.10
C ALA A 7 34.00 -40.48 16.18
N SER A 8 32.70 -40.68 15.96
CA SER A 8 31.50 -40.49 16.80
C SER A 8 31.54 -40.90 18.29
N LEU A 9 30.65 -40.29 19.09
CA LEU A 9 29.69 -40.82 20.11
C LEU A 9 29.48 -39.73 21.20
N ALA A 10 28.30 -39.14 21.39
CA ALA A 10 27.03 -39.65 21.96
C ALA A 10 26.90 -39.47 23.51
N SER A 11 25.87 -38.70 23.85
CA SER A 11 24.86 -38.90 24.93
C SER A 11 25.15 -38.63 26.42
N LEU A 12 24.35 -37.66 26.92
CA LEU A 12 23.46 -37.68 28.12
C LEU A 12 24.04 -37.75 29.54
N ALA A 13 23.77 -36.69 30.31
CA ALA A 13 23.16 -36.80 31.65
C ALA A 13 22.40 -35.50 32.00
N ALA A 14 21.17 -35.67 32.49
CA ALA A 14 20.21 -34.63 32.86
C ALA A 14 19.85 -34.74 34.35
N ILE A 15 19.69 -33.61 35.07
CA ILE A 15 18.93 -33.49 36.34
C ILE A 15 18.40 -32.03 36.44
N LYS A 16 17.16 -31.73 35.98
CA LYS A 16 15.89 -31.46 36.71
C LYS A 16 15.92 -30.72 38.07
N SER A 17 15.34 -29.51 38.09
CA SER A 17 14.31 -28.94 39.04
C SER A 17 14.35 -27.39 38.96
N ALA A 18 13.30 -26.56 38.92
CA ALA A 18 11.85 -26.67 39.10
C ALA A 18 11.14 -25.47 38.40
N GLN A 19 9.80 -25.54 38.33
CA GLN A 19 8.86 -24.70 37.55
C GLN A 19 8.73 -23.22 37.95
N ALA A 20 8.44 -22.36 36.95
CA ALA A 20 7.36 -21.35 36.99
C ALA A 20 7.07 -20.80 35.56
N HIS A 21 5.83 -20.93 35.08
CA HIS A 21 5.24 -20.02 34.07
C HIS A 21 4.64 -18.80 34.82
N PRO A 22 4.29 -17.63 34.20
CA PRO A 22 4.09 -17.32 32.77
C PRO A 22 4.72 -15.97 32.31
N ALA A 23 4.69 -15.68 31.00
CA ALA A 23 4.31 -14.37 30.41
C ALA A 23 4.91 -14.19 29.00
N HIS A 24 4.06 -13.71 28.09
CA HIS A 24 4.37 -13.28 26.74
C HIS A 24 5.62 -12.39 26.65
N ASN A 25 6.47 -12.64 25.64
CA ASN A 25 6.96 -11.53 24.82
C ASN A 25 7.52 -11.99 23.48
N HIS A 26 7.05 -11.29 22.45
CA HIS A 26 7.35 -11.38 21.04
C HIS A 26 8.83 -11.60 20.70
N HIS A 27 9.12 -12.60 19.86
CA HIS A 27 10.33 -12.60 19.05
C HIS A 27 10.01 -12.13 17.62
N LYS A 28 10.30 -10.85 17.41
CA LYS A 28 10.54 -10.18 16.14
C LYS A 28 11.73 -10.82 15.41
N LEU A 29 11.62 -11.01 14.10
CA LEU A 29 12.77 -11.08 13.19
C LEU A 29 12.49 -10.25 11.92
N SER A 30 12.58 -8.93 12.08
CA SER A 30 13.09 -8.00 11.07
C SER A 30 13.94 -7.00 11.86
N ARG A 31 15.15 -6.68 11.39
CA ARG A 31 16.03 -5.69 12.04
C ARG A 31 15.20 -4.42 12.25
N ARG A 32 15.01 -4.04 13.53
CA ARG A 32 14.21 -2.91 14.03
C ARG A 32 13.80 -1.93 12.92
N GLY A 33 12.50 -1.83 12.62
CA GLY A 33 11.96 -0.66 11.94
C GLY A 33 12.33 0.57 12.74
N ILE A 34 13.24 1.37 12.21
CA ILE A 34 13.67 2.63 12.78
C ILE A 34 12.60 3.65 12.40
N ASP A 35 12.03 4.30 13.40
CA ASP A 35 11.06 5.37 13.18
C ASP A 35 11.82 6.64 12.79
N LEU A 36 11.61 7.13 11.56
CA LEU A 36 12.26 8.35 11.10
C LEU A 36 11.72 9.59 11.83
N ASP A 37 10.52 9.52 12.43
CA ASP A 37 9.94 10.63 13.19
C ASP A 37 10.74 10.95 14.46
N ASP A 38 11.43 9.97 15.04
CA ASP A 38 12.33 10.17 16.17
C ASP A 38 13.50 11.11 15.84
N TYR A 39 13.86 11.22 14.56
CA TYR A 39 14.95 12.06 14.05
C TYR A 39 14.46 13.39 13.44
N ARG A 40 13.20 13.78 13.65
CA ARG A 40 12.71 15.07 13.15
C ARG A 40 13.48 16.23 13.77
N MET A 41 13.85 17.17 12.90
CA MET A 41 14.54 18.39 13.28
C MET A 41 13.67 19.25 14.21
N LYS A 42 14.22 19.65 15.37
CA LYS A 42 13.54 20.47 16.38
C LYS A 42 14.21 21.83 16.46
N VAL A 43 13.73 22.79 15.66
CA VAL A 43 14.33 24.13 15.54
C VAL A 43 13.34 25.19 16.03
N PRO A 44 13.77 26.12 16.90
CA PRO A 44 12.97 27.28 17.26
C PRO A 44 12.71 28.16 16.03
N VAL A 45 11.44 28.48 15.77
CA VAL A 45 11.04 29.36 14.68
C VAL A 45 10.17 30.49 15.20
N SER A 46 10.28 31.66 14.58
CA SER A 46 9.44 32.82 14.88
C SER A 46 8.98 33.49 13.58
N TYR A 47 7.80 34.11 13.62
CA TYR A 47 7.27 34.93 12.53
C TYR A 47 6.73 36.23 13.10
N THR A 48 7.12 37.35 12.49
CA THR A 48 6.61 38.68 12.83
C THR A 48 5.74 39.17 11.68
N ASN A 49 4.45 39.32 11.97
CA ASN A 49 3.45 39.69 10.96
C ASN A 49 3.42 41.21 10.69
N ALA A 50 2.69 41.64 9.66
CA ALA A 50 2.64 43.04 9.24
C ALA A 50 2.11 44.01 10.31
N LYS A 51 1.20 43.54 11.19
CA LYS A 51 0.69 44.37 12.30
C LYS A 51 1.79 44.61 13.33
N GLU A 52 2.53 43.56 13.69
CA GLU A 52 3.65 43.64 14.62
C GLU A 52 4.78 44.51 14.07
N VAL A 53 5.13 44.31 12.80
CA VAL A 53 6.11 45.17 12.10
C VAL A 53 5.67 46.63 12.10
N GLY A 54 4.40 46.91 11.79
CA GLY A 54 3.86 48.28 11.79
C GLY A 54 3.80 48.93 13.18
N SER A 55 3.73 48.12 14.25
CA SER A 55 3.73 48.60 15.64
C SER A 55 5.13 48.82 16.21
N ASP A 56 6.15 48.20 15.64
CA ASP A 56 7.55 48.41 16.01
C ASP A 56 8.14 49.54 15.15
N ALA A 57 8.17 50.75 15.71
CA ALA A 57 8.76 51.91 15.06
C ALA A 57 10.22 51.72 14.67
N SER A 58 10.94 50.79 15.31
CA SER A 58 12.33 50.51 15.05
C SER A 58 12.53 49.59 13.82
N ILE A 59 11.49 48.84 13.43
CA ILE A 59 11.47 47.96 12.25
C ILE A 59 10.78 48.67 11.08
N SER A 60 9.59 49.24 11.31
CA SER A 60 8.82 49.95 10.28
C SER A 60 9.55 51.16 9.69
N SER A 61 10.48 51.77 10.43
CA SER A 61 11.32 52.87 9.94
C SER A 61 12.55 52.41 9.14
N LEU A 62 12.78 51.11 8.97
CA LEU A 62 13.86 50.58 8.13
C LEU A 62 13.47 50.78 6.66
N THR A 63 13.60 52.01 6.17
CA THR A 63 13.50 52.35 4.74
C THR A 63 14.80 53.01 4.32
N ARG A 64 15.54 52.34 3.41
CA ARG A 64 16.74 52.91 2.79
C ARG A 64 16.39 53.44 1.39
N ARG A 65 17.17 54.41 0.91
CA ARG A 65 17.27 54.75 -0.53
C ARG A 65 18.03 53.66 -1.32
N GLY A 66 17.84 52.38 -0.96
CA GLY A 66 18.57 51.22 -1.48
C GLY A 66 17.62 50.16 -2.03
N THR A 67 18.13 48.96 -2.29
CA THR A 67 17.33 47.84 -2.80
C THR A 67 16.53 47.16 -1.69
N ALA A 68 15.55 46.34 -2.05
CA ALA A 68 14.80 45.52 -1.08
C ALA A 68 15.73 44.57 -0.30
N GLU A 69 16.80 44.09 -0.94
CA GLU A 69 17.84 43.27 -0.31
C GLU A 69 18.63 44.05 0.75
N ASP A 70 18.92 45.34 0.52
CA ASP A 70 19.59 46.19 1.52
C ASP A 70 18.70 46.37 2.76
N THR A 71 17.41 46.67 2.56
CA THR A 71 16.43 46.79 3.65
C THR A 71 16.33 45.48 4.44
N ALA A 72 16.24 44.36 3.73
CA ALA A 72 16.15 43.04 4.33
C ALA A 72 17.42 42.65 5.11
N SER A 73 18.60 42.96 4.58
CA SER A 73 19.89 42.66 5.23
C SER A 73 20.10 43.46 6.52
N GLU A 74 19.65 44.72 6.56
CA GLU A 74 19.67 45.55 7.78
C GLU A 74 18.73 44.98 8.84
N LEU A 75 17.55 44.50 8.44
CA LEU A 75 16.63 43.83 9.37
C LEU A 75 17.28 42.60 10.00
N VAL A 76 17.91 41.73 9.20
CA VAL A 76 18.58 40.52 9.73
C VAL A 76 19.64 40.91 10.76
N LYS A 77 20.51 41.87 10.45
CA LYS A 77 21.56 42.36 11.39
C LYS A 77 20.97 42.96 12.66
N LYS A 78 19.80 43.57 12.57
CA LYS A 78 19.10 44.15 13.72
C LYS A 78 18.48 43.09 14.62
N ILE A 79 17.80 42.10 14.02
CA ILE A 79 17.12 41.04 14.77
C ILE A 79 18.13 40.03 15.35
N VAL A 80 19.22 39.76 14.62
CA VAL A 80 20.28 38.84 15.05
C VAL A 80 21.66 39.50 14.94
N PRO A 81 22.01 40.38 15.89
CA PRO A 81 23.29 41.09 15.86
C PRO A 81 24.48 40.13 15.87
N GLY A 82 25.45 40.38 14.98
CA GLY A 82 26.67 39.57 14.88
C GLY A 82 26.52 38.26 14.11
N ALA A 83 25.32 37.91 13.62
CA ALA A 83 25.15 36.77 12.73
C ALA A 83 25.90 36.98 11.41
N THR A 84 26.63 35.94 10.98
CA THR A 84 27.10 35.80 9.61
C THR A 84 26.05 35.08 8.78
N PHE A 85 25.79 35.58 7.57
CA PHE A 85 24.77 35.05 6.68
C PHE A 85 25.08 35.43 5.24
N ARG A 86 24.44 34.72 4.30
CA ARG A 86 24.43 35.04 2.87
C ARG A 86 23.00 35.12 2.36
N VAL A 87 22.78 35.88 1.30
CA VAL A 87 21.53 35.78 0.53
C VAL A 87 21.53 34.40 -0.14
N ALA A 88 20.48 33.64 0.15
CA ALA A 88 20.25 32.32 -0.43
C ALA A 88 19.51 32.43 -1.76
N ASP A 89 18.48 33.27 -1.79
CA ASP A 89 17.67 33.54 -2.97
C ASP A 89 16.88 34.85 -2.80
N ASN A 90 16.44 35.45 -3.89
CA ASN A 90 15.51 36.57 -3.88
C ASN A 90 14.59 36.56 -5.12
N TYR A 91 13.36 37.05 -4.96
CA TYR A 91 12.46 37.29 -6.09
C TYR A 91 11.40 38.34 -5.75
N VAL A 92 10.74 38.88 -6.76
CA VAL A 92 9.58 39.78 -6.59
C VAL A 92 8.32 39.03 -7.00
N GLY A 93 7.36 38.92 -6.07
CA GLY A 93 6.07 38.29 -6.31
C GLY A 93 5.23 39.09 -7.31
N SER A 94 4.24 38.44 -7.93
CA SER A 94 3.28 39.11 -8.82
C SER A 94 2.47 40.22 -8.12
N ASN A 95 2.40 40.16 -6.79
CA ASN A 95 1.84 41.20 -5.93
C ASN A 95 2.80 42.37 -5.66
N GLY A 96 4.00 42.40 -6.25
CA GLY A 96 5.01 43.45 -6.08
C GLY A 96 5.75 43.44 -4.75
N VAL A 97 5.57 42.42 -3.91
CA VAL A 97 6.35 42.22 -2.66
C VAL A 97 7.67 41.55 -3.03
N SER A 98 8.78 42.08 -2.51
CA SER A 98 10.09 41.45 -2.67
C SER A 98 10.30 40.44 -1.54
N HIS A 99 10.68 39.22 -1.90
CA HIS A 99 10.99 38.13 -0.98
C HIS A 99 12.50 37.90 -1.00
N ILE A 100 13.14 38.02 0.16
CA ILE A 100 14.58 37.81 0.31
C ILE A 100 14.80 36.73 1.35
N TYR A 101 15.54 35.70 0.98
CA TYR A 101 15.85 34.55 1.82
C TYR A 101 17.33 34.58 2.17
N PHE A 102 17.64 34.51 3.46
CA PHE A 102 18.99 34.43 3.97
C PHE A 102 19.24 33.07 4.61
N LYS A 103 20.44 32.55 4.43
CA LYS A 103 20.94 31.36 5.13
C LYS A 103 22.01 31.81 6.12
N GLN A 104 21.89 31.39 7.38
CA GLN A 104 22.94 31.65 8.35
C GLN A 104 24.19 30.86 7.97
N THR A 105 25.35 31.47 8.13
CA THR A 105 26.63 30.81 7.95
C THR A 105 27.41 30.85 9.26
N VAL A 106 28.16 29.79 9.56
CA VAL A 106 29.05 29.69 10.73
C VAL A 106 30.35 29.05 10.26
N ASN A 107 31.48 29.68 10.58
CA ASN A 107 32.81 29.19 10.19
C ASN A 107 32.98 28.95 8.66
N GLY A 108 32.19 29.65 7.84
CA GLY A 108 32.16 29.52 6.39
C GLY A 108 31.26 28.42 5.84
N LEU A 109 30.52 27.71 6.69
CA LEU A 109 29.55 26.67 6.30
C LEU A 109 28.13 27.15 6.54
N ASP A 110 27.18 26.66 5.76
CA ASP A 110 25.76 26.92 6.00
C ASP A 110 25.29 26.21 7.28
N VAL A 111 24.42 26.87 8.04
CA VAL A 111 23.61 26.22 9.07
C VAL A 111 22.30 25.80 8.40
N ASP A 112 22.17 24.53 8.02
CA ASP A 112 21.12 24.10 7.09
C ASP A 112 19.71 24.23 7.70
N SER A 113 19.62 24.12 9.02
CA SER A 113 18.40 24.34 9.81
C SER A 113 18.01 25.82 10.02
N SER A 114 18.83 26.79 9.57
CA SER A 114 18.71 28.20 9.96
C SER A 114 18.54 29.14 8.76
N SER A 115 17.31 29.60 8.58
CA SER A 115 16.89 30.52 7.52
C SER A 115 16.26 31.77 8.11
N PHE A 116 16.37 32.88 7.39
CA PHE A 116 15.68 34.14 7.69
C PHE A 116 15.04 34.64 6.40
N ASN A 117 13.72 34.80 6.38
CA ASN A 117 13.01 35.29 5.21
C ASN A 117 12.42 36.66 5.51
N VAL A 118 12.65 37.64 4.63
CA VAL A 118 12.13 39.00 4.77
C VAL A 118 11.29 39.34 3.56
N ASN A 119 10.07 39.79 3.82
CA ASN A 119 9.15 40.30 2.82
C ASN A 119 9.18 41.82 2.87
N VAL A 120 9.54 42.47 1.77
CA VAL A 120 9.62 43.94 1.65
C VAL A 120 8.48 44.42 0.75
N GLY A 121 7.68 45.35 1.28
CA GLY A 121 6.54 45.93 0.59
C GLY A 121 6.93 46.75 -0.64
N ARG A 122 5.94 47.10 -1.46
CA ARG A 122 6.12 47.93 -2.67
C ARG A 122 6.69 49.32 -2.37
N ASP A 123 6.49 49.79 -1.15
CA ASP A 123 7.01 51.06 -0.63
C ASP A 123 8.45 50.97 -0.12
N GLY A 124 9.07 49.79 -0.22
CA GLY A 124 10.43 49.53 0.24
C GLY A 124 10.57 49.30 1.74
N THR A 125 9.45 49.24 2.48
CA THR A 125 9.43 48.96 3.92
C THR A 125 9.38 47.46 4.20
N VAL A 126 9.86 47.03 5.36
CA VAL A 126 9.65 45.65 5.82
C VAL A 126 8.15 45.42 6.02
N PHE A 127 7.62 44.38 5.37
CA PHE A 127 6.22 43.97 5.49
C PHE A 127 6.03 42.86 6.53
N SER A 128 6.86 41.82 6.49
CA SER A 128 6.87 40.73 7.49
C SER A 128 8.16 39.94 7.39
N PHE A 129 8.49 39.14 8.41
CA PHE A 129 9.66 38.27 8.35
C PHE A 129 9.52 37.02 9.22
N GLY A 130 10.21 35.96 8.82
CA GLY A 130 10.38 34.73 9.59
C GLY A 130 11.86 34.50 9.93
N ASN A 131 12.12 33.87 11.07
CA ASN A 131 13.48 33.67 11.59
C ASN A 131 13.63 32.32 12.29
N SER A 132 14.65 31.55 11.88
CA SER A 132 15.16 30.35 12.55
C SER A 132 16.69 30.36 12.74
N PHE A 133 17.32 31.54 12.67
CA PHE A 133 18.74 31.70 12.95
C PHE A 133 19.07 31.28 14.38
N TYR A 134 20.14 30.49 14.51
CA TYR A 134 20.71 30.11 15.78
C TYR A 134 21.33 31.32 16.47
N THR A 135 21.01 31.51 17.76
CA THR A 135 21.45 32.65 18.58
C THR A 135 22.29 32.24 19.80
N GLY A 136 22.52 30.93 19.98
CA GLY A 136 23.34 30.43 21.08
C GLY A 136 24.84 30.56 20.82
N ASP A 137 25.64 29.97 21.71
CA ASP A 137 27.10 30.03 21.61
C ASP A 137 27.61 29.30 20.37
N ILE A 138 28.45 29.99 19.60
CA ILE A 138 29.15 29.45 18.43
C ILE A 138 30.53 29.00 18.87
N GLN A 139 30.81 27.70 18.77
CA GLN A 139 32.12 27.15 19.09
C GLN A 139 33.17 27.60 18.06
N ALA A 140 34.43 27.65 18.49
CA ALA A 140 35.56 27.98 17.62
C ALA A 140 35.58 27.06 16.39
N ALA A 141 36.00 27.60 15.25
CA ALA A 141 36.05 26.86 14.00
C ALA A 141 36.85 25.55 14.17
N PRO A 142 36.31 24.39 13.74
CA PRO A 142 37.08 23.17 13.68
C PRO A 142 38.30 23.39 12.76
N SER A 143 39.44 22.76 13.07
CA SER A 143 40.64 22.93 12.25
C SER A 143 40.35 22.39 10.86
N LYS A 144 40.48 23.24 9.81
CA LYS A 144 40.24 22.85 8.41
C LYS A 144 41.26 21.83 7.85
N THR A 145 42.05 21.19 8.72
CA THR A 145 42.88 20.04 8.38
C THR A 145 42.03 18.78 8.36
N LYS A 146 42.28 17.87 7.41
CA LYS A 146 41.64 16.55 7.20
C LYS A 146 41.50 15.60 8.43
N ARG A 147 41.86 16.03 9.65
CA ARG A 147 41.89 15.20 10.87
C ARG A 147 40.70 15.40 11.82
N ASP A 148 39.83 16.38 11.59
CA ASP A 148 38.77 16.72 12.55
C ASP A 148 37.38 16.21 12.14
N THR A 149 37.21 15.69 10.91
CA THR A 149 35.96 15.10 10.45
C THR A 149 36.18 13.73 9.79
N ILE A 150 35.15 12.87 9.83
CA ILE A 150 35.11 11.64 9.05
C ILE A 150 34.98 11.94 7.56
N GLU A 151 35.38 11.01 6.71
CA GLU A 151 35.25 11.12 5.25
C GLU A 151 33.77 10.96 4.81
N PRO A 152 33.32 11.61 3.71
CA PRO A 152 31.93 11.56 3.24
C PRO A 152 31.35 10.15 3.09
N VAL A 153 32.14 9.20 2.58
CA VAL A 153 31.71 7.79 2.43
C VAL A 153 31.49 7.12 3.79
N ALA A 154 32.28 7.47 4.81
CA ALA A 154 32.10 6.96 6.16
C ALA A 154 30.80 7.51 6.79
N ALA A 155 30.44 8.76 6.49
CA ALA A 155 29.17 9.34 6.90
C ALA A 155 27.98 8.62 6.22
N LEU A 156 28.05 8.34 4.91
CA LEU A 156 27.03 7.52 4.25
C LEU A 156 26.90 6.11 4.87
N ARG A 157 28.02 5.45 5.19
CA ARG A 157 27.99 4.14 5.87
C ARG A 157 27.34 4.23 7.26
N SER A 158 27.56 5.33 7.97
CA SER A 158 26.93 5.58 9.26
C SER A 158 25.43 5.79 9.11
N ALA A 159 24.99 6.60 8.14
CA ALA A 159 23.57 6.76 7.79
C ALA A 159 22.91 5.41 7.44
N ILE A 160 23.54 4.62 6.58
CA ILE A 160 23.07 3.25 6.22
C ILE A 160 22.94 2.38 7.46
N SER A 161 23.95 2.36 8.32
CA SER A 161 23.97 1.49 9.50
C SER A 161 22.97 1.93 10.58
N ILE A 162 22.85 3.23 10.84
CA ILE A 162 22.03 3.79 11.91
C ILE A 162 20.55 3.77 11.52
N LEU A 163 20.24 4.10 10.25
CA LEU A 163 18.86 4.19 9.74
C LEU A 163 18.38 2.92 9.03
N GLY A 164 19.26 1.93 8.80
CA GLY A 164 18.91 0.70 8.10
C GLY A 164 18.58 0.91 6.61
N LEU A 165 19.22 1.88 5.96
CA LEU A 165 18.91 2.24 4.57
C LEU A 165 19.24 1.08 3.61
N PRO A 166 18.41 0.86 2.55
CA PRO A 166 18.65 -0.17 1.54
C PRO A 166 19.73 0.23 0.51
N VAL A 167 20.77 0.93 0.96
CA VAL A 167 21.89 1.40 0.14
C VAL A 167 23.16 0.68 0.57
N SER A 168 24.00 0.32 -0.39
CA SER A 168 25.34 -0.22 -0.14
C SER A 168 26.41 0.78 -0.55
N ALA A 169 27.38 0.97 0.36
CA ALA A 169 28.55 1.83 0.16
C ALA A 169 29.86 1.02 0.26
N ALA A 170 29.82 -0.26 -0.10
CA ALA A 170 30.98 -1.16 -0.02
C ALA A 170 32.14 -0.68 -0.91
N SER A 171 31.84 -0.33 -2.15
CA SER A 171 32.81 0.16 -3.14
C SER A 171 32.77 1.69 -3.33
N ALA A 172 32.00 2.40 -2.50
CA ALA A 172 31.73 3.80 -2.73
C ALA A 172 32.97 4.69 -2.55
N THR A 173 33.09 5.71 -3.40
CA THR A 173 34.15 6.73 -3.36
C THR A 173 33.55 8.13 -3.36
N ALA A 174 34.21 9.09 -2.73
CA ALA A 174 33.77 10.49 -2.75
C ALA A 174 34.56 11.29 -3.79
N GLU A 175 33.86 12.00 -4.66
CA GLU A 175 34.42 12.93 -5.64
C GLU A 175 33.94 14.36 -5.35
N PRO A 176 34.83 15.36 -5.24
CA PRO A 176 34.43 16.74 -4.95
C PRO A 176 33.60 17.34 -6.10
N LYS A 177 32.60 18.15 -5.75
CA LYS A 177 31.82 18.97 -6.69
C LYS A 177 32.35 20.42 -6.70
N ASP A 178 31.83 21.24 -7.61
CA ASP A 178 32.18 22.67 -7.73
C ASP A 178 31.84 23.47 -6.45
N ALA A 179 30.79 23.07 -5.74
CA ALA A 179 30.45 23.64 -4.45
C ALA A 179 31.44 23.17 -3.38
N ALA A 180 31.98 24.13 -2.62
CA ALA A 180 32.90 23.84 -1.52
C ALA A 180 32.26 22.89 -0.50
N ASP A 181 33.07 21.95 -0.02
CA ASP A 181 32.70 20.94 0.98
C ASP A 181 31.51 20.05 0.57
N THR A 182 31.26 19.92 -0.74
CA THR A 182 30.26 19.03 -1.35
C THR A 182 30.92 17.94 -2.19
N TYR A 183 30.41 16.70 -2.07
CA TYR A 183 30.95 15.52 -2.74
C TYR A 183 29.83 14.68 -3.34
N ALA A 184 30.03 14.18 -4.56
CA ALA A 184 29.26 13.06 -5.10
C ALA A 184 29.81 11.75 -4.52
N ILE A 185 28.95 10.86 -4.04
CA ILE A 185 29.35 9.51 -3.64
C ILE A 185 29.10 8.57 -4.81
N LYS A 186 30.17 8.27 -5.53
CA LYS A 186 30.19 7.35 -6.66
C LYS A 186 30.12 5.90 -6.19
N GLN A 187 29.62 5.02 -7.06
CA GLN A 187 29.61 3.57 -6.85
C GLN A 187 28.87 3.10 -5.59
N ALA A 188 27.98 3.94 -5.03
CA ALA A 188 26.93 3.48 -4.16
C ALA A 188 25.86 2.75 -4.99
N THR A 189 25.28 1.68 -4.44
CA THR A 189 24.21 0.91 -5.11
C THR A 189 22.97 0.87 -4.23
N GLY A 190 21.79 0.76 -4.84
CA GLY A 190 20.50 0.77 -4.13
C GLY A 190 19.90 2.16 -3.93
N ALA A 191 20.60 3.23 -4.34
CA ALA A 191 20.04 4.56 -4.50
C ALA A 191 19.65 4.80 -5.98
N VAL A 192 18.59 5.57 -6.22
CA VAL A 192 18.09 5.93 -7.56
C VAL A 192 19.08 6.84 -8.30
N SER A 193 19.76 7.70 -7.55
CA SER A 193 20.80 8.59 -8.04
C SER A 193 22.03 8.54 -7.14
N GLU A 194 23.16 9.07 -7.62
CA GLU A 194 24.39 9.17 -6.83
C GLU A 194 24.13 10.00 -5.56
N PRO A 195 24.37 9.44 -4.35
CA PRO A 195 24.19 10.21 -3.12
C PRO A 195 25.12 11.43 -3.09
N GLU A 196 24.66 12.52 -2.48
CA GLU A 196 25.46 13.72 -2.25
C GLU A 196 25.79 13.86 -0.77
N ALA A 197 27.03 14.21 -0.46
CA ALA A 197 27.47 14.57 0.88
C ALA A 197 27.88 16.04 0.92
N ARG A 198 27.37 16.78 1.91
CA ARG A 198 27.72 18.19 2.12
C ARG A 198 28.03 18.48 3.57
N LEU A 199 29.14 19.15 3.86
CA LEU A 199 29.48 19.54 5.22
C LEU A 199 28.68 20.80 5.61
N VAL A 200 27.87 20.70 6.66
CA VAL A 200 26.97 21.77 7.13
C VAL A 200 26.84 21.75 8.65
N TYR A 201 26.34 22.84 9.24
CA TYR A 201 25.87 22.81 10.63
C TYR A 201 24.38 22.53 10.70
N VAL A 202 23.94 21.87 11.77
CA VAL A 202 22.52 21.71 12.11
C VAL A 202 22.28 22.06 13.57
N GLN A 203 21.13 22.66 13.87
CA GLN A 203 20.66 22.82 15.24
C GLN A 203 20.15 21.48 15.78
N THR A 204 20.76 21.01 16.87
CA THR A 204 20.39 19.80 17.60
C THR A 204 19.18 20.02 18.50
N ALA A 205 18.52 18.94 18.93
CA ALA A 205 17.37 19.02 19.84
C ALA A 205 17.71 19.66 21.20
N GLU A 206 18.98 19.63 21.59
CA GLU A 206 19.51 20.27 22.80
C GLU A 206 19.79 21.77 22.63
N GLY A 207 19.47 22.34 21.47
CA GLY A 207 19.66 23.77 21.18
C GLY A 207 21.13 24.14 21.02
N LYS A 208 21.95 23.25 20.43
CA LYS A 208 23.36 23.50 20.06
C LYS A 208 23.57 23.32 18.57
N LEU A 209 24.64 23.88 18.02
CA LEU A 209 25.09 23.55 16.66
C LEU A 209 25.98 22.31 16.67
N ALA A 210 25.66 21.34 15.81
CA ALA A 210 26.52 20.21 15.47
C ALA A 210 27.07 20.38 14.06
N LEU A 211 28.36 20.09 13.86
CA LEU A 211 28.94 19.94 12.53
C LEU A 211 28.53 18.57 11.98
N THR A 212 27.97 18.54 10.79
CA THR A 212 27.40 17.32 10.21
C THR A 212 27.74 17.16 8.74
N TRP A 213 27.84 15.91 8.31
CA TRP A 213 27.67 15.56 6.90
C TRP A 213 26.19 15.39 6.63
N ARG A 214 25.61 16.28 5.82
CA ARG A 214 24.30 16.09 5.21
C ARG A 214 24.46 15.11 4.05
N ILE A 215 23.95 13.91 4.24
CA ILE A 215 23.92 12.84 3.25
C ILE A 215 22.54 12.81 2.61
N GLU A 216 22.49 13.16 1.33
CA GLU A 216 21.29 13.13 0.50
C GLU A 216 21.22 11.80 -0.26
N THR A 217 20.15 11.05 -0.03
CA THR A 217 19.91 9.74 -0.65
C THR A 217 18.47 9.61 -1.13
N ASP A 218 18.30 9.35 -2.42
CA ASP A 218 17.05 8.86 -3.00
C ASP A 218 17.04 7.33 -2.96
N VAL A 219 16.26 6.74 -2.05
CA VAL A 219 16.16 5.29 -1.86
C VAL A 219 14.89 4.71 -2.45
N LEU A 220 14.34 5.35 -3.48
CA LEU A 220 13.08 5.03 -4.16
C LEU A 220 11.83 5.28 -3.30
N SER A 221 11.76 4.70 -2.10
CA SER A 221 10.62 4.91 -1.21
C SER A 221 10.65 6.27 -0.50
N ASN A 222 11.85 6.78 -0.23
CA ASN A 222 12.06 8.01 0.53
C ASN A 222 13.21 8.81 -0.09
N TRP A 223 13.10 10.13 -0.07
CA TRP A 223 14.22 11.01 -0.43
C TRP A 223 14.72 11.69 0.84
N LEU A 224 15.83 11.22 1.37
CA LEU A 224 16.30 11.56 2.71
C LEU A 224 17.48 12.53 2.67
N LEU A 225 17.40 13.59 3.49
CA LEU A 225 18.58 14.32 3.97
C LEU A 225 18.91 13.87 5.40
N THR A 226 19.99 13.12 5.55
CA THR A 226 20.46 12.60 6.83
C THR A 226 21.63 13.43 7.35
N TYR A 227 21.51 14.00 8.55
CA TYR A 227 22.56 14.83 9.16
C TYR A 227 23.40 14.00 10.12
N VAL A 228 24.48 13.41 9.61
CA VAL A 228 25.39 12.54 10.37
C VAL A 228 26.44 13.38 11.08
N ASP A 229 26.75 13.07 12.34
CA ASP A 229 27.83 13.74 13.08
C ASP A 229 29.15 13.70 12.30
N ALA A 230 29.73 14.88 12.02
CA ALA A 230 30.91 14.95 11.19
C ALA A 230 32.18 14.52 11.92
N VAL A 231 32.21 14.49 13.26
CA VAL A 231 33.44 14.21 14.04
C VAL A 231 33.77 12.72 14.03
N ASP A 232 32.77 11.88 14.30
CA ASP A 232 32.98 10.43 14.44
C ASP A 232 31.92 9.56 13.75
N GLY A 233 30.85 10.15 13.21
CA GLY A 233 29.74 9.43 12.58
C GLY A 233 28.90 8.60 13.55
N SER A 234 29.05 8.81 14.86
CA SER A 234 28.41 7.99 15.89
C SER A 234 26.89 8.15 15.98
N GLN A 235 26.35 9.24 15.46
CA GLN A 235 24.93 9.56 15.55
C GLN A 235 24.40 10.30 14.31
N VAL A 236 23.08 10.21 14.14
CA VAL A 236 22.28 11.04 13.22
C VAL A 236 21.55 12.08 14.05
N HIS A 237 21.82 13.37 13.79
CA HIS A 237 21.24 14.49 14.51
C HIS A 237 19.84 14.85 14.03
N ALA A 238 19.57 14.65 12.75
CA ALA A 238 18.27 14.87 12.14
C ALA A 238 18.12 14.09 10.84
N VAL A 239 16.87 13.83 10.46
CA VAL A 239 16.48 13.38 9.13
C VAL A 239 15.40 14.31 8.61
N VAL A 240 15.51 14.72 7.35
CA VAL A 240 14.43 15.36 6.59
C VAL A 240 14.06 14.41 5.46
N ASP A 241 12.80 14.04 5.40
CA ASP A 241 12.25 13.28 4.29
C ASP A 241 11.54 14.24 3.34
N TYR A 242 11.92 14.19 2.06
CA TYR A 242 11.30 14.93 0.97
C TYR A 242 10.17 14.15 0.30
N SER A 243 9.95 12.88 0.66
CA SER A 243 8.78 12.12 0.25
C SER A 243 7.53 12.58 1.02
N ALA A 244 6.39 12.59 0.33
CA ALA A 244 5.08 12.79 0.93
C ALA A 244 4.36 11.44 1.00
N ASP A 245 4.03 10.98 2.21
CA ASP A 245 3.25 9.76 2.41
C ASP A 245 1.85 9.95 1.79
N ALA A 246 1.39 8.97 1.02
CA ALA A 246 0.02 8.94 0.54
C ALA A 246 -0.90 8.53 1.70
N SER A 247 -2.04 9.20 1.85
CA SER A 247 -3.01 8.82 2.88
C SER A 247 -4.44 8.93 2.41
N TYR A 248 -5.27 8.01 2.87
CA TYR A 248 -6.63 7.81 2.39
C TYR A 248 -7.59 7.75 3.56
N GLN A 249 -8.66 8.55 3.52
CA GLN A 249 -9.75 8.42 4.47
C GLN A 249 -10.77 7.40 3.93
N VAL A 250 -10.78 6.18 4.44
CA VAL A 250 -11.52 5.03 3.87
C VAL A 250 -12.05 4.12 4.95
N TYR A 251 -13.03 3.28 4.62
CA TYR A 251 -13.28 2.05 5.39
C TYR A 251 -12.09 1.12 5.11
N PRO A 252 -11.28 0.79 6.14
CA PRO A 252 -10.07 0.00 5.95
C PRO A 252 -10.40 -1.43 5.51
N TRP A 253 -9.41 -2.09 4.91
CA TRP A 253 -9.48 -3.48 4.46
C TRP A 253 -10.02 -4.42 5.56
N GLY A 254 -10.92 -5.33 5.17
CA GLY A 254 -11.63 -6.23 6.08
C GLY A 254 -13.01 -5.73 6.53
N ILE A 255 -13.29 -4.42 6.44
CA ILE A 255 -14.66 -3.88 6.62
C ILE A 255 -15.43 -4.07 5.32
N ASN A 256 -16.52 -4.85 5.35
CA ASN A 256 -17.29 -5.10 4.13
C ASN A 256 -18.07 -3.88 3.67
N ASP A 257 -18.71 -3.16 4.59
CA ASP A 257 -19.62 -2.06 4.27
C ASP A 257 -19.73 -1.08 5.47
N PRO A 258 -20.33 0.10 5.27
CA PRO A 258 -20.41 1.14 6.29
C PRO A 258 -21.09 0.75 7.61
N THR A 259 -21.79 -0.39 7.68
CA THR A 259 -22.43 -0.84 8.94
C THR A 259 -21.48 -1.64 9.83
N GLU A 260 -20.30 -2.03 9.31
CA GLU A 260 -19.37 -2.90 10.01
C GLU A 260 -18.17 -2.17 10.64
N GLY A 261 -18.10 -0.84 10.51
CA GLY A 261 -17.14 -0.02 11.21
C GLY A 261 -17.07 1.40 10.68
N GLU A 262 -15.98 2.10 11.00
CA GLU A 262 -15.82 3.52 10.72
C GLU A 262 -14.68 3.77 9.73
N ARG A 263 -14.74 4.92 9.05
CA ARG A 263 -13.64 5.35 8.19
C ARG A 263 -12.45 5.82 9.02
N VAL A 264 -11.25 5.47 8.61
CA VAL A 264 -9.99 5.91 9.22
C VAL A 264 -9.06 6.50 8.17
N ILE A 265 -8.04 7.23 8.62
CA ILE A 265 -6.93 7.63 7.75
C ILE A 265 -5.91 6.50 7.76
N VAL A 266 -5.67 5.89 6.61
CA VAL A 266 -4.60 4.92 6.39
C VAL A 266 -3.47 5.60 5.63
N VAL A 267 -2.23 5.45 6.10
CA VAL A 267 -1.02 6.06 5.54
C VAL A 267 -0.17 4.98 4.88
N ASP A 268 0.30 5.23 3.66
CA ASP A 268 1.08 4.33 2.81
C ASP A 268 0.65 2.84 2.87
N PRO A 269 -0.61 2.55 2.53
CA PRO A 269 -1.16 1.19 2.61
C PRO A 269 -0.59 0.20 1.58
N PHE A 270 0.21 0.66 0.61
CA PHE A 270 0.70 -0.18 -0.47
C PHE A 270 1.72 -1.21 0.02
N ASP A 271 1.67 -2.42 -0.53
CA ASP A 271 2.71 -3.41 -0.30
C ASP A 271 3.89 -3.16 -1.25
N LYS A 272 5.09 -2.93 -0.69
CA LYS A 272 6.29 -2.65 -1.51
C LYS A 272 6.69 -3.80 -2.45
N GLY A 273 6.31 -5.04 -2.15
CA GLY A 273 6.63 -6.20 -2.98
C GLY A 273 5.67 -6.36 -4.15
N SER A 274 4.39 -6.05 -3.94
CA SER A 274 3.34 -6.15 -4.96
C SER A 274 3.08 -4.84 -5.72
N SER A 275 3.51 -3.71 -5.16
CA SER A 275 3.38 -2.35 -5.70
C SER A 275 4.70 -1.62 -5.47
N GLU A 276 5.71 -2.02 -6.23
CA GLU A 276 7.10 -1.54 -6.20
C GLU A 276 7.23 -0.03 -6.49
N PHE A 277 6.29 0.54 -7.23
CA PHE A 277 6.21 1.98 -7.50
C PHE A 277 5.26 2.73 -6.54
N GLY A 278 4.63 2.02 -5.60
CA GLY A 278 3.44 2.47 -4.89
C GLY A 278 2.23 2.65 -5.82
N TRP A 279 1.09 3.03 -5.26
CA TRP A 279 -0.15 3.13 -6.05
C TRP A 279 -0.24 4.42 -6.89
N HIS A 280 0.69 5.36 -6.72
CA HIS A 280 0.67 6.67 -7.38
C HIS A 280 1.74 6.86 -8.44
N SER A 281 2.30 5.75 -8.95
CA SER A 281 3.29 5.77 -10.01
C SER A 281 3.14 4.55 -10.91
N ASP A 282 3.56 4.67 -12.17
CA ASP A 282 3.72 3.55 -13.11
C ASP A 282 5.21 3.23 -13.38
N GLY A 283 6.10 3.74 -12.52
CA GLY A 283 7.55 3.64 -12.68
C GLY A 283 8.15 4.64 -13.67
N LYS A 284 7.33 5.35 -14.44
CA LYS A 284 7.75 6.41 -15.37
C LYS A 284 7.20 7.78 -14.97
N THR A 285 5.96 7.81 -14.50
CA THR A 285 5.20 9.02 -14.17
C THR A 285 4.67 8.92 -12.76
N MET A 286 4.93 9.95 -11.95
CA MET A 286 4.29 10.12 -10.65
C MET A 286 2.95 10.85 -10.82
N TYR A 287 1.94 10.44 -10.06
CA TYR A 287 0.59 10.97 -10.12
C TYR A 287 0.16 11.54 -8.77
N THR A 288 -0.44 12.73 -8.77
CA THR A 288 -1.03 13.36 -7.57
C THR A 288 -2.55 13.12 -7.51
N THR A 289 -3.00 11.96 -7.98
CA THR A 289 -4.42 11.59 -8.17
C THR A 289 -4.58 10.07 -8.09
N THR A 290 -5.80 9.54 -8.02
CA THR A 290 -6.14 8.11 -7.95
C THR A 290 -5.81 7.36 -9.26
N ARG A 291 -4.51 7.26 -9.55
CA ARG A 291 -3.90 6.63 -10.73
C ARG A 291 -2.50 6.14 -10.39
N GLY A 292 -2.17 4.93 -10.83
CA GLY A 292 -0.81 4.40 -10.85
C GLY A 292 -0.75 3.08 -11.61
N ASN A 293 0.19 2.21 -11.22
CA ASN A 293 0.49 0.98 -11.95
C ASN A 293 -0.71 0.03 -12.05
N ASN A 294 -1.43 -0.18 -10.94
CA ASN A 294 -2.44 -1.23 -10.83
C ASN A 294 -3.82 -0.78 -11.34
N GLY A 295 -4.09 0.53 -11.37
CA GLY A 295 -5.39 1.05 -11.75
C GLY A 295 -5.49 2.56 -11.88
N ILE A 296 -6.58 3.01 -12.49
CA ILE A 296 -7.02 4.41 -12.55
C ILE A 296 -8.49 4.49 -12.14
N ALA A 297 -8.78 5.28 -11.12
CA ALA A 297 -10.14 5.50 -10.64
C ALA A 297 -10.65 6.89 -11.00
N GLN A 298 -11.94 6.95 -11.35
CA GLN A 298 -12.66 8.16 -11.73
C GLN A 298 -14.15 8.01 -11.45
N ASP A 299 -14.87 9.13 -11.35
CA ASP A 299 -16.33 9.07 -11.49
C ASP A 299 -16.71 8.73 -12.93
N ASN A 300 -17.90 8.16 -13.12
CA ASN A 300 -18.47 7.98 -14.45
C ASN A 300 -20.00 8.07 -14.47
N TRP A 301 -20.61 8.95 -13.65
CA TRP A 301 -22.07 9.14 -13.62
C TRP A 301 -22.68 9.52 -14.97
N ALA A 302 -21.87 10.07 -15.89
CA ALA A 302 -22.29 10.45 -17.24
C ALA A 302 -22.21 9.30 -18.26
N ASN A 303 -21.85 8.08 -17.82
CA ASN A 303 -21.71 6.89 -18.66
C ASN A 303 -20.85 7.15 -19.92
N LYS A 304 -19.64 7.65 -19.68
CA LYS A 304 -18.66 7.90 -20.73
C LYS A 304 -17.99 6.60 -21.17
N SER A 305 -17.41 6.66 -22.36
CA SER A 305 -16.73 5.53 -22.98
C SER A 305 -15.27 5.42 -22.54
N ALA A 306 -14.64 4.25 -22.75
CA ALA A 306 -13.27 4.01 -22.30
C ALA A 306 -12.23 4.98 -22.88
N SER A 307 -12.45 5.52 -24.08
CA SER A 307 -11.59 6.54 -24.68
C SER A 307 -11.60 7.87 -23.90
N GLU A 308 -12.61 8.12 -23.07
CA GLU A 308 -12.76 9.35 -22.28
C GLU A 308 -12.25 9.20 -20.84
N TYR A 309 -12.04 7.97 -20.34
CA TYR A 309 -11.77 7.71 -18.91
C TYR A 309 -10.58 8.49 -18.37
N TYR A 310 -9.48 8.61 -19.11
CA TYR A 310 -8.32 9.40 -18.69
C TYR A 310 -8.65 10.87 -18.37
N ASN A 311 -9.70 11.44 -18.96
CA ASN A 311 -10.11 12.83 -18.79
C ASN A 311 -11.30 13.00 -17.82
N LEU A 312 -11.85 11.91 -17.29
CA LEU A 312 -12.94 12.01 -16.31
C LEU A 312 -12.47 12.57 -14.97
N PRO A 313 -13.37 13.22 -14.22
CA PRO A 313 -13.01 13.78 -12.93
C PRO A 313 -12.59 12.69 -11.93
N ARG A 314 -11.60 13.06 -11.13
CA ARG A 314 -11.03 12.26 -10.05
C ARG A 314 -10.37 13.19 -9.04
N PRO A 315 -10.25 12.79 -7.78
CA PRO A 315 -9.61 13.63 -6.77
C PRO A 315 -8.13 13.88 -7.12
N VAL A 316 -7.70 15.14 -7.02
CA VAL A 316 -6.30 15.56 -7.16
C VAL A 316 -5.86 16.18 -5.85
N SER A 317 -4.77 15.70 -5.28
CA SER A 317 -4.16 16.21 -4.04
C SER A 317 -2.64 16.25 -4.23
N ALA A 318 -2.07 17.46 -4.19
CA ALA A 318 -0.64 17.68 -4.40
C ALA A 318 0.22 17.07 -3.28
N ASP A 319 -0.34 16.89 -2.08
CA ASP A 319 0.30 16.28 -0.93
C ASP A 319 -0.13 14.81 -0.70
N LEU A 320 -0.82 14.19 -1.68
CA LEU A 320 -1.31 12.82 -1.65
C LEU A 320 -2.22 12.48 -0.45
N LYS A 321 -2.93 13.48 0.09
CA LYS A 321 -3.92 13.32 1.15
C LYS A 321 -5.34 13.29 0.58
N PHE A 322 -5.81 12.08 0.30
CA PHE A 322 -7.16 11.81 -0.23
C PHE A 322 -8.18 11.69 0.91
N HIS A 323 -8.41 12.81 1.60
CA HIS A 323 -9.32 12.89 2.76
C HIS A 323 -10.59 13.64 2.36
N TYR A 324 -11.63 12.89 2.00
CA TYR A 324 -12.89 13.46 1.52
C TYR A 324 -14.06 13.11 2.44
N PRO A 325 -14.98 14.04 2.70
CA PRO A 325 -16.15 13.77 3.52
C PRO A 325 -17.07 12.73 2.85
N TYR A 326 -17.69 11.90 3.66
CA TYR A 326 -18.74 10.95 3.25
C TYR A 326 -19.68 10.73 4.42
N SER A 327 -20.97 10.61 4.11
CA SER A 327 -22.02 10.25 5.05
C SER A 327 -22.98 9.30 4.34
N VAL A 328 -23.37 8.23 5.02
CA VAL A 328 -24.40 7.29 4.52
C VAL A 328 -25.78 7.94 4.37
N ASN A 329 -25.98 9.12 4.97
CA ASN A 329 -27.22 9.89 4.88
C ASN A 329 -27.20 10.95 3.78
N GLU A 330 -26.10 11.08 3.01
CA GLU A 330 -26.03 12.05 1.93
C GLU A 330 -26.88 11.60 0.72
N THR A 331 -27.76 12.49 0.27
CA THR A 331 -28.72 12.24 -0.82
C THR A 331 -28.19 12.65 -2.19
N ASP A 332 -27.28 13.63 -2.25
CA ASP A 332 -26.58 14.01 -3.47
C ASP A 332 -25.30 13.18 -3.59
N PHE A 333 -25.39 12.02 -4.25
CA PHE A 333 -24.25 11.11 -4.37
C PHE A 333 -23.05 11.69 -5.13
N GLN A 334 -23.26 12.73 -5.96
CA GLN A 334 -22.18 13.39 -6.68
C GLN A 334 -21.31 14.21 -5.72
N SER A 335 -21.90 14.73 -4.64
CA SER A 335 -21.18 15.55 -3.64
C SER A 335 -20.07 14.79 -2.91
N TYR A 336 -20.17 13.45 -2.81
CA TYR A 336 -19.17 12.59 -2.19
C TYR A 336 -18.36 11.74 -3.19
N ALA A 337 -18.42 12.02 -4.50
CA ALA A 337 -17.72 11.20 -5.49
C ALA A 337 -16.21 11.11 -5.28
N ASN A 338 -15.56 12.16 -4.76
CA ASN A 338 -14.14 12.05 -4.39
C ASN A 338 -13.89 10.98 -3.33
N ALA A 339 -14.77 10.84 -2.33
CA ALA A 339 -14.66 9.78 -1.33
C ALA A 339 -14.95 8.39 -1.94
N SER A 340 -15.92 8.30 -2.85
CA SER A 340 -16.26 7.07 -3.58
C SER A 340 -15.11 6.57 -4.46
N VAL A 341 -14.55 7.45 -5.30
CA VAL A 341 -13.38 7.18 -6.14
C VAL A 341 -12.17 6.80 -5.30
N THR A 342 -11.96 7.48 -4.17
CA THR A 342 -10.87 7.15 -3.23
C THR A 342 -11.05 5.78 -2.60
N GLN A 343 -12.26 5.42 -2.14
CA GLN A 343 -12.55 4.11 -1.57
C GLN A 343 -12.38 2.99 -2.60
N LEU A 344 -12.89 3.18 -3.81
CA LEU A 344 -12.76 2.21 -4.90
C LEU A 344 -11.28 1.99 -5.26
N PHE A 345 -10.51 3.07 -5.37
CA PHE A 345 -9.08 3.02 -5.62
C PHE A 345 -8.34 2.27 -4.51
N TYR A 346 -8.60 2.61 -3.26
CA TYR A 346 -8.01 1.92 -2.10
C TYR A 346 -8.31 0.42 -2.12
N THR A 347 -9.58 0.02 -2.18
CA THR A 347 -9.98 -1.39 -2.10
C THR A 347 -9.41 -2.21 -3.26
N ALA A 348 -9.41 -1.66 -4.48
CA ALA A 348 -8.87 -2.36 -5.65
C ALA A 348 -7.35 -2.54 -5.57
N ASN A 349 -6.60 -1.54 -5.11
CA ASN A 349 -5.14 -1.65 -4.97
C ASN A 349 -4.72 -2.56 -3.80
N VAL A 350 -5.41 -2.52 -2.64
CA VAL A 350 -5.15 -3.50 -1.57
C VAL A 350 -5.40 -4.92 -2.06
N TYR A 351 -6.47 -5.12 -2.85
CA TYR A 351 -6.77 -6.44 -3.35
C TYR A 351 -5.78 -6.91 -4.43
N HIS A 352 -5.32 -6.02 -5.30
CA HIS A 352 -4.18 -6.28 -6.18
C HIS A 352 -2.99 -6.81 -5.37
N ASP A 353 -2.59 -6.08 -4.33
CA ASP A 353 -1.41 -6.42 -3.53
C ASP A 353 -1.55 -7.78 -2.83
N LEU A 354 -2.74 -8.09 -2.32
CA LEU A 354 -3.05 -9.40 -1.73
C LEU A 354 -2.99 -10.51 -2.77
N LEU A 355 -3.60 -10.33 -3.94
CA LEU A 355 -3.60 -11.33 -5.00
C LEU A 355 -2.19 -11.59 -5.53
N HIS A 356 -1.37 -10.55 -5.68
CA HIS A 356 0.04 -10.67 -6.06
C HIS A 356 0.82 -11.51 -5.05
N LYS A 357 0.68 -11.22 -3.75
CA LYS A 357 1.26 -12.04 -2.67
C LYS A 357 0.82 -13.51 -2.70
N LEU A 358 -0.44 -13.76 -3.05
CA LEU A 358 -0.94 -15.12 -3.20
C LEU A 358 -0.42 -15.78 -4.48
N GLY A 359 0.05 -15.03 -5.47
CA GLY A 359 0.71 -15.52 -6.68
C GLY A 359 0.06 -15.12 -8.00
N PHE A 360 -0.96 -14.27 -7.99
CA PHE A 360 -1.48 -13.61 -9.20
C PHE A 360 -0.60 -12.40 -9.52
N ASN A 361 0.60 -12.70 -10.03
CA ASN A 361 1.62 -11.73 -10.40
C ASN A 361 1.62 -11.50 -11.92
N GLU A 362 2.63 -10.80 -12.42
CA GLU A 362 2.77 -10.35 -13.80
C GLU A 362 2.76 -11.54 -14.78
N LYS A 363 3.51 -12.60 -14.48
CA LYS A 363 3.53 -13.83 -15.32
C LYS A 363 2.18 -14.56 -15.32
N ALA A 364 1.43 -14.44 -14.24
CA ALA A 364 0.09 -15.01 -14.11
C ALA A 364 -0.99 -14.14 -14.77
N GLY A 365 -0.61 -13.00 -15.38
CA GLY A 365 -1.51 -12.09 -16.08
C GLY A 365 -2.31 -11.23 -15.12
N ASN A 366 -1.67 -10.63 -14.12
CA ASN A 366 -2.28 -9.60 -13.29
C ASN A 366 -2.52 -8.29 -14.08
N PHE A 367 -2.97 -7.24 -13.40
CA PHE A 367 -3.39 -6.00 -14.05
C PHE A 367 -2.44 -4.86 -13.68
N GLU A 368 -1.47 -4.58 -14.54
CA GLU A 368 -0.44 -3.55 -14.32
C GLU A 368 -0.10 -2.78 -15.60
N ILE A 369 0.22 -1.49 -15.48
CA ILE A 369 0.76 -0.72 -16.61
C ILE A 369 2.15 -1.22 -16.97
N ASN A 370 2.99 -1.39 -15.96
CA ASN A 370 4.41 -1.66 -16.07
C ASN A 370 4.78 -2.83 -15.16
N ASN A 371 5.07 -3.96 -15.79
CA ASN A 371 5.41 -5.21 -15.09
C ASN A 371 6.88 -5.27 -14.64
N ASN A 372 7.63 -4.18 -14.75
CA ASN A 372 9.03 -4.06 -14.30
C ASN A 372 10.00 -5.16 -14.79
N ASN A 373 9.73 -5.74 -15.98
CA ASN A 373 10.43 -6.91 -16.55
C ASN A 373 10.24 -8.24 -15.80
N GLU A 374 9.23 -8.36 -14.94
CA GLU A 374 8.87 -9.60 -14.24
C GLU A 374 8.12 -10.61 -15.11
N GLY A 375 7.71 -10.23 -16.34
CA GLY A 375 7.02 -11.12 -17.29
C GLY A 375 5.58 -10.70 -17.54
N GLY A 376 4.78 -11.56 -18.18
CA GLY A 376 3.42 -11.19 -18.63
C GLY A 376 3.43 -10.09 -19.70
N ILE A 377 2.28 -9.44 -19.89
CA ILE A 377 2.12 -8.31 -20.79
C ILE A 377 1.38 -7.17 -20.08
N GLY A 378 2.11 -6.10 -19.74
CA GLY A 378 1.51 -4.91 -19.11
C GLY A 378 0.70 -4.02 -20.05
N ASN A 379 0.46 -2.78 -19.62
CA ASN A 379 -0.53 -1.82 -20.15
C ASN A 379 -1.97 -2.27 -19.93
N ASP A 380 -2.22 -3.01 -18.85
CA ASP A 380 -3.48 -3.69 -18.64
C ASP A 380 -4.10 -3.52 -17.24
N PHE A 381 -3.66 -2.49 -16.53
CA PHE A 381 -4.31 -1.96 -15.33
C PHE A 381 -5.85 -1.88 -15.42
N VAL A 382 -6.50 -1.74 -14.26
CA VAL A 382 -7.96 -1.68 -14.19
C VAL A 382 -8.46 -0.24 -14.30
N PHE A 383 -9.36 0.03 -15.24
CA PHE A 383 -10.24 1.20 -15.16
C PHE A 383 -11.31 0.99 -14.09
N LEU A 384 -11.29 1.83 -13.05
CA LEU A 384 -12.16 1.74 -11.88
C LEU A 384 -13.20 2.88 -11.92
N ASN A 385 -14.36 2.63 -12.52
CA ASN A 385 -15.41 3.63 -12.62
C ASN A 385 -16.32 3.61 -11.38
N ALA A 386 -16.24 4.65 -10.56
CA ALA A 386 -17.17 4.88 -9.46
C ALA A 386 -18.46 5.53 -9.97
N GLN A 387 -19.59 5.18 -9.36
CA GLN A 387 -20.92 5.76 -9.64
C GLN A 387 -21.27 5.75 -11.14
N ASP A 388 -20.89 4.70 -11.86
CA ASP A 388 -21.04 4.61 -13.31
C ASP A 388 -22.53 4.68 -13.70
N GLY A 389 -22.88 5.66 -14.54
CA GLY A 389 -24.26 5.98 -14.89
C GLY A 389 -24.90 5.04 -15.91
N SER A 390 -24.25 3.94 -16.28
CA SER A 390 -24.79 2.99 -17.27
C SER A 390 -25.91 2.11 -16.72
N ALA A 391 -26.01 1.93 -15.40
CA ALA A 391 -27.08 1.18 -14.75
C ALA A 391 -27.18 1.53 -13.24
N PHE A 392 -28.14 0.89 -12.56
CA PHE A 392 -28.29 0.88 -11.10
C PHE A 392 -28.34 -0.58 -10.60
N ASN A 393 -28.19 -0.76 -9.29
CA ASN A 393 -28.41 -2.04 -8.58
C ASN A 393 -27.59 -3.22 -9.11
N ASN A 394 -26.34 -2.96 -9.48
CA ASN A 394 -25.42 -3.98 -9.97
C ASN A 394 -23.97 -3.49 -9.86
N ALA A 395 -23.04 -4.27 -10.39
CA ALA A 395 -21.72 -3.84 -10.83
C ALA A 395 -21.32 -4.75 -12.02
N ASN A 396 -20.13 -4.59 -12.59
CA ASN A 396 -19.55 -5.59 -13.51
C ASN A 396 -18.07 -5.32 -13.75
N PHE A 397 -17.38 -6.37 -14.19
CA PHE A 397 -16.01 -6.34 -14.63
C PHE A 397 -15.86 -6.93 -16.04
N ALA A 398 -15.13 -6.23 -16.90
CA ALA A 398 -14.73 -6.73 -18.21
C ALA A 398 -13.25 -7.13 -18.18
N THR A 399 -12.98 -8.42 -18.45
CA THR A 399 -11.64 -9.00 -18.43
C THR A 399 -11.18 -9.37 -19.83
N PRO A 400 -10.61 -8.43 -20.62
CA PRO A 400 -9.91 -8.82 -21.84
C PRO A 400 -8.63 -9.63 -21.51
N PRO A 401 -8.02 -10.29 -22.52
CA PRO A 401 -6.75 -10.99 -22.34
C PRO A 401 -5.64 -10.09 -21.79
N ASP A 402 -4.60 -10.72 -21.26
CA ASP A 402 -3.35 -10.09 -20.80
C ASP A 402 -2.81 -9.05 -21.80
N GLY A 403 -2.41 -7.88 -21.30
CA GLY A 403 -1.96 -6.75 -22.13
C GLY A 403 -3.08 -5.82 -22.64
N GLN A 404 -4.32 -6.00 -22.19
CA GLN A 404 -5.43 -5.09 -22.45
C GLN A 404 -6.09 -4.64 -21.13
N ALA A 405 -6.25 -3.33 -20.96
CA ALA A 405 -6.85 -2.76 -19.76
C ALA A 405 -8.24 -3.34 -19.45
N ALA A 406 -8.38 -3.85 -18.24
CA ALA A 406 -9.65 -4.30 -17.71
C ALA A 406 -10.54 -3.12 -17.30
N ARG A 407 -11.82 -3.38 -17.09
CA ARG A 407 -12.78 -2.34 -16.72
C ARG A 407 -13.78 -2.80 -15.67
N MET A 408 -13.73 -2.19 -14.50
CA MET A 408 -14.71 -2.30 -13.44
C MET A 408 -15.68 -1.12 -13.49
N ARG A 409 -16.97 -1.41 -13.35
CA ARG A 409 -18.03 -0.40 -13.23
C ARG A 409 -18.84 -0.63 -11.97
N MET A 410 -18.72 0.29 -11.02
CA MET A 410 -19.47 0.30 -9.77
C MET A 410 -20.67 1.23 -9.91
N TYR A 411 -21.86 0.76 -9.52
CA TYR A 411 -23.11 1.52 -9.69
C TYR A 411 -23.68 2.04 -8.39
N MET A 412 -24.57 3.01 -8.53
CA MET A 412 -25.48 3.39 -7.45
C MET A 412 -26.58 2.34 -7.28
N TRP A 413 -27.00 2.13 -6.03
CA TRP A 413 -28.11 1.25 -5.66
C TRP A 413 -29.27 2.04 -5.09
N ASN A 414 -30.46 1.85 -5.65
CA ASN A 414 -31.66 2.62 -5.35
C ASN A 414 -32.77 1.81 -4.67
N ASN A 415 -32.43 0.63 -4.12
CA ASN A 415 -33.34 -0.18 -3.30
C ASN A 415 -33.56 0.41 -1.89
N THR A 416 -32.77 1.40 -1.50
CA THR A 416 -32.88 2.14 -0.24
C THR A 416 -32.92 3.65 -0.49
N TYR A 417 -33.29 4.42 0.55
CA TYR A 417 -33.21 5.87 0.54
C TYR A 417 -32.47 6.37 1.79
N PRO A 418 -31.38 7.16 1.65
CA PRO A 418 -30.70 7.55 0.39
C PRO A 418 -30.15 6.37 -0.42
N TYR A 419 -29.81 6.61 -1.69
CA TYR A 419 -29.16 5.59 -2.54
C TYR A 419 -27.80 5.21 -1.96
N ARG A 420 -27.43 3.93 -2.09
CA ARG A 420 -26.17 3.38 -1.60
C ARG A 420 -25.18 3.21 -2.74
N ASP A 421 -23.96 3.69 -2.56
CA ASP A 421 -22.89 3.58 -3.54
C ASP A 421 -22.09 2.30 -3.28
N CYS A 422 -22.09 1.35 -4.23
CA CYS A 422 -21.42 0.07 -4.02
C CYS A 422 -19.89 0.14 -3.99
N SER A 423 -19.30 1.30 -4.26
CA SER A 423 -17.87 1.54 -4.03
C SER A 423 -17.50 1.46 -2.54
N PHE A 424 -18.46 1.68 -1.64
CA PHE A 424 -18.29 1.51 -0.19
C PHE A 424 -18.65 0.12 0.32
N GLU A 425 -19.13 -0.79 -0.54
CA GLU A 425 -19.27 -2.20 -0.19
C GLU A 425 -18.09 -3.00 -0.79
N ALA A 426 -17.05 -3.20 0.01
CA ALA A 426 -15.83 -3.89 -0.38
C ALA A 426 -16.12 -5.27 -0.98
N GLY A 427 -17.11 -6.00 -0.46
CA GLY A 427 -17.52 -7.30 -1.01
C GLY A 427 -17.96 -7.22 -2.49
N VAL A 428 -18.61 -6.14 -2.92
CA VAL A 428 -18.96 -5.94 -4.34
C VAL A 428 -17.71 -5.63 -5.16
N VAL A 429 -16.82 -4.76 -4.67
CA VAL A 429 -15.56 -4.41 -5.37
C VAL A 429 -14.68 -5.66 -5.56
N ILE A 430 -14.51 -6.46 -4.50
CA ILE A 430 -13.74 -7.70 -4.50
C ILE A 430 -14.38 -8.72 -5.43
N HIS A 431 -15.71 -8.85 -5.42
CA HIS A 431 -16.44 -9.71 -6.34
C HIS A 431 -16.09 -9.36 -7.80
N GLU A 432 -16.20 -8.08 -8.17
CA GLU A 432 -15.91 -7.64 -9.52
C GLU A 432 -14.45 -7.87 -9.92
N TYR A 433 -13.49 -7.51 -9.06
CA TYR A 433 -12.08 -7.71 -9.36
C TYR A 433 -11.74 -9.21 -9.51
N THR A 434 -12.43 -10.08 -8.76
CA THR A 434 -12.24 -11.53 -8.84
C THR A 434 -12.70 -12.13 -10.16
N HIS A 435 -13.64 -11.51 -10.88
CA HIS A 435 -13.88 -11.88 -12.28
C HIS A 435 -12.65 -11.64 -13.16
N GLY A 436 -11.86 -10.61 -12.86
CA GLY A 436 -10.53 -10.38 -13.44
C GLY A 436 -9.61 -11.56 -13.19
N LEU A 437 -9.38 -11.89 -11.92
CA LEU A 437 -8.55 -13.00 -11.46
C LEU A 437 -8.94 -14.33 -12.14
N SER A 438 -10.21 -14.73 -12.02
CA SER A 438 -10.65 -16.05 -12.46
C SER A 438 -10.57 -16.21 -13.98
N ASN A 439 -10.87 -15.15 -14.75
CA ASN A 439 -10.77 -15.19 -16.21
C ASN A 439 -9.32 -15.13 -16.71
N ARG A 440 -8.41 -14.41 -16.04
CA ARG A 440 -6.99 -14.39 -16.42
C ARG A 440 -6.30 -15.72 -16.14
N LEU A 441 -6.60 -16.37 -15.02
CA LEU A 441 -5.99 -17.65 -14.68
C LEU A 441 -6.56 -18.83 -15.49
N THR A 442 -7.89 -18.89 -15.64
CA THR A 442 -8.53 -20.05 -16.28
C THR A 442 -8.21 -20.13 -17.76
N GLY A 443 -7.53 -21.20 -18.18
CA GLY A 443 -7.11 -21.37 -19.59
C GLY A 443 -5.94 -20.49 -20.02
N GLY A 444 -5.32 -19.79 -19.05
CA GLY A 444 -4.12 -18.99 -19.22
C GLY A 444 -4.37 -17.51 -19.58
N PRO A 445 -3.41 -16.61 -19.28
CA PRO A 445 -3.61 -15.14 -19.34
C PRO A 445 -4.12 -14.59 -20.67
N GLN A 446 -3.77 -15.26 -21.77
CA GLN A 446 -4.12 -14.83 -23.13
C GLN A 446 -5.51 -15.27 -23.60
N ASN A 447 -6.28 -15.99 -22.78
CA ASN A 447 -7.56 -16.56 -23.19
C ASN A 447 -8.70 -16.31 -22.19
N SER A 448 -9.28 -15.11 -22.25
CA SER A 448 -10.46 -14.76 -21.44
C SER A 448 -11.77 -15.43 -21.89
N ASN A 449 -11.74 -16.40 -22.82
CA ASN A 449 -12.96 -17.08 -23.28
C ASN A 449 -13.33 -18.31 -22.40
N CYS A 450 -12.68 -18.49 -21.27
CA CYS A 450 -12.68 -19.75 -20.54
C CYS A 450 -13.67 -19.88 -19.38
N LEU A 451 -14.50 -18.88 -19.12
CA LEU A 451 -15.62 -18.96 -18.17
C LEU A 451 -16.94 -18.49 -18.80
N ASN A 452 -17.15 -18.76 -20.09
CA ASN A 452 -18.32 -18.24 -20.84
C ASN A 452 -19.49 -19.21 -20.94
N VAL A 453 -19.28 -20.51 -20.75
CA VAL A 453 -20.40 -21.48 -20.74
C VAL A 453 -21.09 -21.47 -19.38
N LEU A 454 -22.38 -21.84 -19.34
CA LEU A 454 -23.25 -21.62 -18.18
C LEU A 454 -22.69 -22.11 -16.83
N GLU A 455 -22.19 -23.35 -16.74
CA GLU A 455 -21.64 -23.88 -15.47
C GLU A 455 -20.30 -23.22 -15.11
N ALA A 456 -19.44 -22.96 -16.10
CA ALA A 456 -18.16 -22.30 -15.90
C ALA A 456 -18.33 -20.83 -15.48
N GLY A 457 -19.20 -20.08 -16.15
CA GLY A 457 -19.56 -18.72 -15.75
C GLY A 457 -20.25 -18.68 -14.39
N GLY A 458 -21.04 -19.71 -14.06
CA GLY A 458 -21.56 -19.92 -12.72
C GLY A 458 -20.45 -20.05 -11.67
N MET A 459 -19.40 -20.83 -11.93
CA MET A 459 -18.23 -20.87 -11.03
C MET A 459 -17.50 -19.53 -10.99
N GLY A 460 -17.45 -18.78 -12.10
CA GLY A 460 -16.99 -17.39 -12.15
C GLY A 460 -17.64 -16.52 -11.06
N GLU A 461 -18.97 -16.50 -11.01
CA GLU A 461 -19.75 -15.82 -9.96
C GLU A 461 -19.44 -16.36 -8.56
N GLY A 462 -19.28 -17.68 -8.43
CA GLY A 462 -19.03 -18.33 -7.14
C GLY A 462 -17.64 -18.06 -6.57
N TRP A 463 -16.60 -18.03 -7.41
CA TRP A 463 -15.27 -17.63 -6.96
C TRP A 463 -15.25 -16.17 -6.50
N SER A 464 -15.93 -15.29 -7.23
CA SER A 464 -16.06 -13.88 -6.86
C SER A 464 -16.72 -13.69 -5.50
N ASP A 465 -17.82 -14.39 -5.23
CA ASP A 465 -18.46 -14.41 -3.91
C ASP A 465 -17.59 -15.06 -2.82
N PHE A 466 -16.87 -16.13 -3.16
CA PHE A 466 -15.97 -16.83 -2.24
C PHE A 466 -14.86 -15.91 -1.75
N TYR A 467 -14.16 -15.19 -2.64
CA TYR A 467 -13.09 -14.28 -2.22
C TYR A 467 -13.63 -13.10 -1.41
N ALA A 468 -14.73 -12.49 -1.83
CA ALA A 468 -15.41 -11.44 -1.07
C ALA A 468 -15.78 -11.91 0.33
N THR A 469 -16.29 -13.14 0.47
CA THR A 469 -16.64 -13.75 1.75
C THR A 469 -15.41 -14.10 2.58
N ALA A 470 -14.39 -14.75 2.00
CA ALA A 470 -13.18 -15.17 2.70
C ALA A 470 -12.41 -13.98 3.29
N ILE A 471 -12.33 -12.87 2.55
CA ILE A 471 -11.62 -11.66 2.97
C ILE A 471 -12.31 -10.94 4.14
N ARG A 472 -13.65 -10.96 4.18
CA ARG A 472 -14.43 -10.27 5.22
C ARG A 472 -14.68 -11.08 6.50
N LEU A 473 -14.03 -12.24 6.65
CA LEU A 473 -14.03 -12.97 7.93
C LEU A 473 -13.41 -12.07 9.02
N LYS A 474 -14.07 -12.03 10.18
CA LYS A 474 -13.74 -11.21 11.35
C LYS A 474 -13.17 -12.08 12.48
N PRO A 475 -12.52 -11.47 13.49
CA PRO A 475 -11.92 -12.21 14.59
C PRO A 475 -12.87 -13.15 15.35
N GLY A 476 -14.14 -12.77 15.50
CA GLY A 476 -15.14 -13.55 16.21
C GLY A 476 -15.86 -14.63 15.39
N ASP A 477 -15.58 -14.73 14.09
CA ASP A 477 -16.31 -15.66 13.24
C ASP A 477 -15.94 -17.11 13.47
N THR A 478 -16.96 -17.95 13.37
CA THR A 478 -16.86 -19.40 13.54
C THR A 478 -17.51 -20.09 12.36
N ARG A 479 -17.35 -21.41 12.27
CA ARG A 479 -18.05 -22.26 11.30
C ARG A 479 -19.56 -22.01 11.21
N ALA A 480 -20.20 -21.58 12.31
CA ALA A 480 -21.62 -21.29 12.38
C ALA A 480 -22.01 -19.88 11.90
N THR A 481 -21.04 -19.02 11.57
CA THR A 481 -21.32 -17.69 11.00
C THR A 481 -21.87 -17.84 9.59
N ASP A 482 -22.93 -17.09 9.28
CA ASP A 482 -23.52 -17.00 7.95
C ASP A 482 -23.18 -15.66 7.29
N TYR A 483 -23.03 -15.65 5.96
CA TYR A 483 -22.76 -14.43 5.19
C TYR A 483 -23.76 -14.22 4.06
N ALA A 484 -24.21 -12.97 3.94
CA ALA A 484 -24.92 -12.45 2.79
C ALA A 484 -23.97 -11.69 1.86
N MET A 485 -24.28 -11.67 0.56
CA MET A 485 -23.64 -10.77 -0.41
C MET A 485 -24.54 -9.60 -0.73
N GLY A 486 -23.99 -8.38 -0.82
CA GLY A 486 -24.73 -7.19 -1.24
C GLY A 486 -25.78 -6.71 -0.24
N ALA A 487 -25.73 -7.16 1.01
CA ALA A 487 -26.80 -6.93 1.98
C ALA A 487 -26.99 -5.44 2.31
N TRP A 488 -25.89 -4.69 2.41
CA TRP A 488 -25.97 -3.26 2.65
C TRP A 488 -26.46 -2.54 1.40
N VAL A 489 -25.84 -2.68 0.23
CA VAL A 489 -26.33 -1.96 -0.97
C VAL A 489 -27.78 -2.30 -1.35
N ASP A 490 -28.21 -3.54 -1.15
CA ASP A 490 -29.58 -3.98 -1.43
C ASP A 490 -30.60 -3.51 -0.37
N GLY A 491 -30.15 -3.24 0.86
CA GLY A 491 -31.04 -2.92 1.98
C GLY A 491 -31.78 -4.13 2.56
N SER A 492 -31.26 -5.33 2.31
CA SER A 492 -31.85 -6.60 2.72
C SER A 492 -30.80 -7.41 3.49
N SER A 493 -31.13 -7.85 4.71
CA SER A 493 -30.22 -8.72 5.49
C SER A 493 -30.00 -10.09 4.83
N ALA A 494 -30.87 -10.50 3.90
CA ALA A 494 -30.68 -11.71 3.11
C ALA A 494 -29.65 -11.52 1.97
N GLY A 495 -29.36 -10.27 1.60
CA GLY A 495 -28.56 -9.95 0.42
C GLY A 495 -29.21 -10.36 -0.89
N ILE A 496 -28.39 -10.52 -1.93
CA ILE A 496 -28.83 -10.69 -3.33
C ILE A 496 -28.80 -12.13 -3.85
N ARG A 497 -28.40 -13.09 -3.03
CA ARG A 497 -28.28 -14.51 -3.42
C ARG A 497 -29.48 -15.32 -2.91
N ASN A 498 -29.70 -16.51 -3.47
CA ASN A 498 -30.85 -17.34 -3.10
C ASN A 498 -30.77 -17.83 -1.65
N PHE A 499 -29.57 -18.09 -1.16
CA PHE A 499 -29.28 -18.51 0.21
C PHE A 499 -28.03 -17.81 0.73
N LEU A 500 -27.99 -17.60 2.05
CA LEU A 500 -26.77 -17.19 2.75
C LEU A 500 -25.67 -18.25 2.58
N TYR A 501 -24.42 -17.82 2.57
CA TYR A 501 -23.29 -18.74 2.72
C TYR A 501 -23.26 -19.23 4.16
N SER A 502 -23.52 -20.52 4.34
CA SER A 502 -23.69 -21.15 5.65
C SER A 502 -23.13 -22.56 5.60
N THR A 503 -22.59 -23.05 6.72
CA THR A 503 -22.26 -24.47 6.88
C THR A 503 -23.45 -25.29 7.41
N ASP A 504 -24.57 -24.66 7.78
CA ASP A 504 -25.81 -25.35 8.12
C ASP A 504 -26.64 -25.62 6.85
N LEU A 505 -26.93 -26.90 6.58
CA LEU A 505 -27.74 -27.31 5.44
C LEU A 505 -29.22 -26.93 5.58
N ASN A 506 -29.68 -26.54 6.77
CA ASN A 506 -31.01 -25.97 6.95
C ASN A 506 -31.08 -24.51 6.47
N THR A 507 -30.03 -23.73 6.70
CA THR A 507 -29.92 -22.36 6.20
C THR A 507 -29.64 -22.35 4.70
N ASN A 508 -28.75 -23.22 4.22
CA ASN A 508 -28.43 -23.35 2.82
C ASN A 508 -28.40 -24.83 2.37
N PRO A 509 -29.50 -25.34 1.79
CA PRO A 509 -29.64 -26.73 1.37
C PRO A 509 -29.02 -27.03 0.00
N GLN A 510 -28.34 -26.06 -0.64
CA GLN A 510 -27.87 -26.22 -2.00
C GLN A 510 -26.79 -27.31 -2.12
N THR A 511 -27.01 -28.21 -3.08
CA THR A 511 -26.09 -29.28 -3.50
C THR A 511 -25.85 -29.23 -5.01
N TYR A 512 -24.97 -30.07 -5.55
CA TYR A 512 -24.60 -30.04 -6.98
C TYR A 512 -25.80 -30.19 -7.93
N LYS A 513 -26.84 -30.94 -7.54
CA LYS A 513 -28.05 -31.10 -8.35
C LYS A 513 -28.91 -29.84 -8.47
N TYR A 514 -28.77 -28.88 -7.56
CA TYR A 514 -29.49 -27.60 -7.65
C TYR A 514 -29.09 -26.80 -8.89
N VAL A 515 -27.99 -27.14 -9.58
CA VAL A 515 -27.59 -26.49 -10.83
C VAL A 515 -28.59 -26.77 -11.97
N GLU A 516 -29.22 -27.95 -12.00
CA GLU A 516 -30.05 -28.43 -13.13
C GLU A 516 -31.18 -27.48 -13.58
N PRO A 517 -32.00 -26.89 -12.69
CA PRO A 517 -33.09 -25.99 -13.09
C PRO A 517 -32.62 -24.59 -13.49
N TYR A 518 -31.37 -24.20 -13.20
CA TYR A 518 -30.92 -22.83 -13.41
C TYR A 518 -30.40 -22.58 -14.83
N THR A 519 -30.75 -21.41 -15.36
CA THR A 519 -30.31 -20.91 -16.68
C THR A 519 -29.52 -19.61 -16.58
N LYS A 520 -29.21 -19.17 -15.35
CA LYS A 520 -28.43 -17.97 -15.04
C LYS A 520 -27.21 -18.35 -14.22
N VAL A 521 -26.12 -17.61 -14.40
CA VAL A 521 -24.83 -17.86 -13.73
C VAL A 521 -24.88 -17.58 -12.22
N HIS A 522 -25.50 -16.48 -11.77
CA HIS A 522 -25.48 -16.10 -10.35
C HIS A 522 -26.08 -17.16 -9.39
N PRO A 523 -27.26 -17.79 -9.69
CA PRO A 523 -27.75 -18.89 -8.86
C PRO A 523 -26.82 -20.10 -8.83
N ILE A 524 -26.11 -20.39 -9.93
CA ILE A 524 -25.12 -21.46 -10.00
C ILE A 524 -23.88 -21.10 -9.17
N GLY A 525 -23.46 -19.83 -9.21
CA GLY A 525 -22.37 -19.32 -8.38
C GLY A 525 -22.64 -19.42 -6.89
N ASN A 526 -23.88 -19.16 -6.44
CA ASN A 526 -24.27 -19.36 -5.05
C ASN A 526 -24.06 -20.81 -4.59
N ILE A 527 -24.28 -21.81 -5.46
CA ILE A 527 -23.99 -23.22 -5.17
C ILE A 527 -22.47 -23.46 -5.07
N TRP A 528 -21.69 -22.96 -6.03
CA TRP A 528 -20.23 -23.14 -6.04
C TRP A 528 -19.55 -22.48 -4.84
N ALA A 529 -19.87 -21.22 -4.56
CA ALA A 529 -19.38 -20.50 -3.39
C ALA A 529 -19.78 -21.19 -2.08
N SER A 530 -20.98 -21.79 -2.00
CA SER A 530 -21.39 -22.59 -0.84
C SER A 530 -20.51 -23.83 -0.64
N MET A 531 -20.06 -24.48 -1.71
CA MET A 531 -19.08 -25.59 -1.62
C MET A 531 -17.72 -25.10 -1.13
N LEU A 532 -17.24 -23.97 -1.66
CA LEU A 532 -15.97 -23.39 -1.23
C LEU A 532 -16.02 -22.85 0.20
N TYR A 533 -17.18 -22.41 0.68
CA TYR A 533 -17.39 -22.01 2.08
C TYR A 533 -17.22 -23.18 3.05
N GLU A 534 -17.62 -24.40 2.67
CA GLU A 534 -17.33 -25.60 3.45
C GLU A 534 -15.84 -25.92 3.47
N VAL A 535 -15.16 -25.81 2.32
CA VAL A 535 -13.71 -26.03 2.22
C VAL A 535 -12.95 -25.01 3.07
N LEU A 536 -13.32 -23.73 3.01
CA LEU A 536 -12.76 -22.65 3.81
C LEU A 536 -12.80 -22.99 5.31
N TRP A 537 -13.98 -23.34 5.82
CA TRP A 537 -14.12 -23.66 7.24
C TRP A 537 -13.42 -24.96 7.63
N ASN A 538 -13.34 -25.96 6.75
CA ASN A 538 -12.57 -27.18 7.02
C ASN A 538 -11.07 -26.89 7.15
N LEU A 539 -10.54 -25.99 6.31
CA LEU A 539 -9.14 -25.57 6.39
C LEU A 539 -8.88 -24.67 7.60
N ILE A 540 -9.81 -23.77 7.93
CA ILE A 540 -9.73 -22.93 9.14
C ILE A 540 -9.76 -23.79 10.41
N ASP A 541 -10.63 -24.79 10.49
CA ASP A 541 -10.70 -25.68 11.65
C ASP A 541 -9.39 -26.45 11.86
N LYS A 542 -8.66 -26.75 10.77
CA LYS A 542 -7.40 -27.48 10.81
C LYS A 542 -6.19 -26.59 11.09
N HIS A 543 -6.10 -25.44 10.42
CA HIS A 543 -4.91 -24.59 10.40
C HIS A 543 -5.08 -23.26 11.14
N GLY A 544 -6.26 -23.01 11.72
CA GLY A 544 -6.61 -21.73 12.31
C GLY A 544 -6.94 -20.67 11.26
N LYS A 545 -7.16 -19.44 11.73
CA LYS A 545 -7.52 -18.28 10.90
C LYS A 545 -6.64 -17.10 11.30
N ASN A 546 -5.98 -16.50 10.33
CA ASN A 546 -5.30 -15.22 10.50
C ASN A 546 -6.29 -14.08 10.26
N ASP A 547 -6.49 -13.22 11.26
CA ASP A 547 -7.38 -12.06 11.17
C ASP A 547 -6.68 -10.80 10.63
N ALA A 548 -5.37 -10.86 10.40
CA ALA A 548 -4.66 -9.80 9.69
C ALA A 548 -5.20 -9.65 8.26
N GLY A 549 -5.00 -8.45 7.69
CA GLY A 549 -5.39 -8.14 6.32
C GLY A 549 -4.51 -8.81 5.25
N VAL A 550 -3.38 -9.38 5.66
CA VAL A 550 -2.39 -10.05 4.80
C VAL A 550 -1.99 -11.41 5.40
N PRO A 551 -1.63 -12.41 4.56
CA PRO A 551 -1.14 -13.70 5.02
C PRO A 551 0.25 -13.62 5.64
N ASP A 552 0.50 -14.49 6.63
CA ASP A 552 1.84 -14.89 7.04
C ASP A 552 2.23 -16.14 6.27
N PHE A 553 3.45 -16.16 5.73
CA PHE A 553 3.97 -17.26 4.92
C PHE A 553 5.00 -18.09 5.68
N ASP A 554 5.04 -19.40 5.43
CA ASP A 554 6.10 -20.29 5.88
C ASP A 554 7.38 -20.16 5.03
N ALA A 555 8.36 -21.04 5.26
CA ALA A 555 9.64 -21.00 4.55
C ALA A 555 9.53 -21.38 3.07
N GLU A 556 8.46 -22.08 2.70
CA GLU A 556 8.13 -22.54 1.37
C GLU A 556 7.23 -21.54 0.61
N GLY A 557 6.79 -20.47 1.27
CA GLY A 557 5.95 -19.42 0.68
C GLY A 557 4.46 -19.75 0.68
N LEU A 558 4.00 -20.65 1.56
CA LEU A 558 2.59 -20.99 1.72
C LEU A 558 1.96 -20.23 2.89
N PRO A 559 0.69 -19.81 2.79
CA PRO A 559 0.00 -19.24 3.92
C PRO A 559 -0.09 -20.22 5.09
N THR A 560 0.19 -19.73 6.28
CA THR A 560 0.27 -20.56 7.50
C THR A 560 -1.10 -20.85 8.14
N ASP A 561 -2.16 -20.15 7.73
CA ASP A 561 -3.51 -20.32 8.26
C ASP A 561 -4.52 -20.76 7.19
N GLY A 562 -5.63 -21.34 7.64
CA GLY A 562 -6.63 -21.95 6.77
C GLY A 562 -7.39 -20.97 5.88
N LYS A 563 -7.52 -19.69 6.27
CA LYS A 563 -8.26 -18.68 5.47
C LYS A 563 -7.49 -18.39 4.19
N TYR A 564 -6.22 -17.99 4.32
CA TYR A 564 -5.39 -17.66 3.17
C TYR A 564 -4.90 -18.90 2.42
N LEU A 565 -4.72 -20.04 3.10
CA LEU A 565 -4.41 -21.30 2.42
C LEU A 565 -5.56 -21.74 1.50
N ALA A 566 -6.82 -21.60 1.95
CA ALA A 566 -7.99 -21.86 1.10
C ALA A 566 -7.98 -20.97 -0.15
N MET A 567 -7.74 -19.67 0.00
CA MET A 567 -7.64 -18.73 -1.13
C MET A 567 -6.52 -19.14 -2.09
N LYS A 568 -5.32 -19.44 -1.57
CA LYS A 568 -4.16 -19.88 -2.36
C LYS A 568 -4.45 -21.16 -3.16
N ILE A 569 -5.01 -22.18 -2.53
CA ILE A 569 -5.37 -23.44 -3.20
C ILE A 569 -6.42 -23.21 -4.28
N VAL A 570 -7.46 -22.40 -4.00
CA VAL A 570 -8.50 -22.08 -4.99
C VAL A 570 -7.91 -21.33 -6.18
N MET A 571 -7.01 -20.37 -5.95
CA MET A 571 -6.33 -19.64 -7.02
C MET A 571 -5.49 -20.55 -7.90
N GLU A 572 -4.69 -21.44 -7.30
CA GLU A 572 -3.89 -22.41 -8.02
C GLU A 572 -4.78 -23.39 -8.81
N GLY A 573 -5.92 -23.79 -8.25
CA GLY A 573 -6.93 -24.58 -8.95
C GLY A 573 -7.46 -23.90 -10.22
N MET A 574 -7.63 -22.58 -10.21
CA MET A 574 -8.01 -21.82 -11.41
C MET A 574 -6.94 -21.88 -12.51
N ALA A 575 -5.66 -21.90 -12.13
CA ALA A 575 -4.54 -21.99 -13.08
C ALA A 575 -4.39 -23.40 -13.68
N LEU A 576 -4.76 -24.45 -12.92
CA LEU A 576 -4.65 -25.85 -13.34
C LEU A 576 -5.84 -26.32 -14.21
N GLN A 577 -7.04 -25.82 -13.93
CA GLN A 577 -8.27 -26.32 -14.54
C GLN A 577 -8.33 -26.05 -16.07
N PRO A 578 -9.06 -26.88 -16.84
CA PRO A 578 -9.23 -26.65 -18.27
C PRO A 578 -10.04 -25.38 -18.55
N CYS A 579 -9.95 -24.89 -19.79
CA CYS A 579 -10.84 -23.85 -20.28
C CYS A 579 -12.31 -24.34 -20.27
N ASN A 580 -13.24 -23.51 -19.79
CA ASN A 580 -14.66 -23.82 -19.57
C ASN A 580 -14.87 -25.08 -18.72
N PRO A 581 -14.39 -25.08 -17.47
CA PRO A 581 -14.47 -26.25 -16.59
C PRO A 581 -15.91 -26.54 -16.14
N THR A 582 -16.14 -27.78 -15.75
CA THR A 582 -17.29 -28.23 -14.95
C THR A 582 -16.96 -28.14 -13.46
N PHE A 583 -17.96 -28.21 -12.58
CA PHE A 583 -17.73 -28.29 -11.13
C PHE A 583 -16.80 -29.45 -10.76
N VAL A 584 -16.97 -30.61 -11.40
CA VAL A 584 -16.16 -31.81 -11.16
C VAL A 584 -14.69 -31.54 -11.50
N SER A 585 -14.41 -31.00 -12.69
CA SER A 585 -13.04 -30.68 -13.10
C SER A 585 -12.41 -29.56 -12.28
N ALA A 586 -13.19 -28.57 -11.84
CA ALA A 586 -12.69 -27.50 -10.98
C ALA A 586 -12.38 -27.99 -9.55
N ARG A 587 -13.22 -28.87 -8.99
CA ARG A 587 -12.94 -29.57 -7.73
C ARG A 587 -11.64 -30.36 -7.84
N ASP A 588 -11.49 -31.16 -8.89
CA ASP A 588 -10.30 -31.98 -9.07
C ASP A 588 -9.04 -31.11 -9.18
N ALA A 589 -9.12 -29.97 -9.90
CA ALA A 589 -8.04 -28.99 -9.95
C ALA A 589 -7.69 -28.38 -8.59
N ILE A 590 -8.68 -28.13 -7.72
CA ILE A 590 -8.47 -27.65 -6.34
C ILE A 590 -7.78 -28.72 -5.47
N VAL A 591 -8.15 -29.99 -5.64
CA VAL A 591 -7.47 -31.11 -4.95
C VAL A 591 -6.03 -31.27 -5.44
N ASP A 592 -5.79 -31.15 -6.74
CA ASP A 592 -4.45 -31.21 -7.33
C ASP A 592 -3.60 -29.99 -6.93
N ALA A 593 -4.20 -28.81 -6.78
CA ALA A 593 -3.55 -27.62 -6.26
C ALA A 593 -3.01 -27.85 -4.83
N ASP A 594 -3.82 -28.42 -3.92
CA ASP A 594 -3.34 -28.78 -2.59
C ASP A 594 -2.20 -29.81 -2.66
N LYS A 595 -2.29 -30.78 -3.57
CA LYS A 595 -1.22 -31.76 -3.78
C LYS A 595 0.10 -31.12 -4.21
N ILE A 596 0.07 -30.12 -5.08
CA ILE A 596 1.26 -29.39 -5.54
C ILE A 596 1.83 -28.51 -4.43
N LEU A 597 0.95 -27.81 -3.71
CA LEU A 597 1.36 -26.83 -2.70
C LEU A 597 1.82 -27.49 -1.40
N THR A 598 1.05 -28.44 -0.87
CA THR A 598 1.25 -29.01 0.48
C THR A 598 1.63 -30.49 0.46
N GLY A 599 1.75 -31.11 -0.72
CA GLY A 599 1.89 -32.57 -0.83
C GLY A 599 0.58 -33.34 -0.63
N GLY A 600 -0.56 -32.63 -0.52
CA GLY A 600 -1.90 -33.22 -0.39
C GLY A 600 -2.33 -33.39 1.06
N GLU A 601 -1.71 -32.64 1.98
CA GLU A 601 -1.98 -32.74 3.41
C GLU A 601 -3.44 -32.42 3.74
N ASN A 602 -4.16 -31.68 2.89
CA ASN A 602 -5.52 -31.20 3.13
C ASN A 602 -6.58 -31.89 2.28
N ALA A 603 -6.22 -32.98 1.60
CA ALA A 603 -7.15 -33.71 0.73
C ALA A 603 -8.42 -34.14 1.49
N CYS A 604 -8.29 -34.61 2.75
CA CYS A 604 -9.45 -35.00 3.57
C CYS A 604 -10.43 -33.84 3.78
N GLU A 605 -9.92 -32.67 4.15
CA GLU A 605 -10.69 -31.46 4.43
C GLU A 605 -11.39 -30.94 3.17
N ILE A 606 -10.68 -30.90 2.04
CA ILE A 606 -11.21 -30.44 0.76
C ILE A 606 -12.32 -31.39 0.27
N TRP A 607 -12.06 -32.71 0.28
CA TRP A 607 -13.06 -33.69 -0.15
C TRP A 607 -14.30 -33.68 0.73
N LYS A 608 -14.17 -33.53 2.05
CA LYS A 608 -15.32 -33.40 2.96
C LYS A 608 -16.19 -32.19 2.61
N GLY A 609 -15.59 -31.06 2.26
CA GLY A 609 -16.32 -29.85 1.88
C GLY A 609 -17.17 -30.05 0.63
N PHE A 610 -16.57 -30.59 -0.43
CA PHE A 610 -17.28 -30.88 -1.68
C PHE A 610 -18.30 -32.02 -1.55
N ALA A 611 -17.93 -33.11 -0.90
CA ALA A 611 -18.81 -34.27 -0.72
C ALA A 611 -20.06 -33.92 0.10
N LYS A 612 -19.94 -33.08 1.13
CA LYS A 612 -21.09 -32.60 1.93
C LYS A 612 -22.20 -31.98 1.07
N ARG A 613 -21.83 -31.37 -0.07
CA ARG A 613 -22.77 -30.72 -1.00
C ARG A 613 -22.94 -31.47 -2.33
N GLY A 614 -22.71 -32.78 -2.34
CA GLY A 614 -23.04 -33.65 -3.47
C GLY A 614 -21.98 -33.68 -4.59
N LEU A 615 -20.80 -33.11 -4.37
CA LEU A 615 -19.68 -33.12 -5.32
C LEU A 615 -18.54 -34.06 -4.88
N GLY A 616 -18.87 -35.18 -4.25
CA GLY A 616 -17.96 -36.25 -3.82
C GLY A 616 -17.40 -37.10 -4.96
N LYS A 617 -16.66 -38.16 -4.65
CA LYS A 617 -15.77 -38.87 -5.59
C LYS A 617 -16.45 -39.32 -6.89
N ASP A 618 -17.70 -39.78 -6.80
CA ASP A 618 -18.43 -40.35 -7.93
C ASP A 618 -19.38 -39.33 -8.60
N ALA A 619 -19.30 -38.05 -8.22
CA ALA A 619 -20.09 -37.01 -8.84
C ALA A 619 -19.71 -36.86 -10.32
N LYS A 620 -20.71 -36.70 -11.18
CA LYS A 620 -20.51 -36.63 -12.64
C LYS A 620 -21.26 -35.46 -13.22
N TYR A 621 -20.55 -34.69 -14.05
CA TYR A 621 -21.17 -33.75 -14.95
C TYR A 621 -21.87 -34.51 -16.08
N ALA A 622 -23.14 -34.20 -16.30
CA ALA A 622 -23.88 -34.55 -17.49
C ALA A 622 -25.03 -33.56 -17.68
N LEU A 623 -25.38 -33.27 -18.93
CA LEU A 623 -26.52 -32.44 -19.28
C LEU A 623 -27.67 -33.29 -19.81
N PRO A 624 -28.92 -33.07 -19.38
CA PRO A 624 -29.33 -32.11 -18.36
C PRO A 624 -29.16 -32.62 -16.91
N ALA A 625 -28.85 -33.90 -16.71
CA ALA A 625 -28.91 -34.57 -15.41
C ALA A 625 -27.52 -34.84 -14.82
N ARG A 626 -27.17 -34.14 -13.75
CA ARG A 626 -25.94 -34.32 -12.99
C ARG A 626 -26.11 -35.48 -12.00
N THR A 627 -25.02 -36.18 -11.74
CA THR A 627 -24.98 -37.21 -10.69
C THR A 627 -24.28 -36.64 -9.47
N GLU A 628 -24.94 -36.67 -8.32
CA GLU A 628 -24.34 -36.32 -7.05
C GLU A 628 -23.62 -37.52 -6.44
N SER A 629 -22.61 -37.24 -5.64
CA SER A 629 -21.99 -38.20 -4.74
C SER A 629 -21.67 -37.50 -3.42
N PHE A 630 -21.89 -38.19 -2.31
CA PHE A 630 -21.52 -37.73 -0.98
C PHE A 630 -20.36 -38.55 -0.41
N ASP A 631 -19.78 -39.43 -1.23
CA ASP A 631 -18.72 -40.34 -0.83
C ASP A 631 -17.34 -39.69 -0.97
N LEU A 632 -16.43 -40.04 -0.05
CA LEU A 632 -15.03 -39.65 -0.08
C LEU A 632 -14.19 -40.73 -0.78
N PRO A 633 -13.10 -40.37 -1.49
CA PRO A 633 -12.12 -41.36 -1.96
C PRO A 633 -11.58 -42.24 -0.83
N GLU A 634 -11.30 -43.51 -1.13
CA GLU A 634 -10.79 -44.46 -0.15
C GLU A 634 -9.40 -44.03 0.36
N GLY A 635 -9.20 -44.01 1.68
CA GLY A 635 -7.93 -43.68 2.32
C GLY A 635 -7.51 -42.20 2.26
N VAL A 636 -8.40 -41.30 1.85
CA VAL A 636 -8.13 -39.84 1.88
C VAL A 636 -8.27 -39.24 3.28
N CYS A 637 -9.09 -39.90 4.09
CA CYS A 637 -9.26 -39.77 5.53
C CYS A 637 -9.14 -41.21 6.10
#